data_AF-A0A2V7ZKL1-F1
#
_entry.id   AF-A0A2V7ZKL1-F1
#
_cell.length_a   1.000
_cell.length_b   1.000
_cell.length_c   1.000
_cell.angle_alpha   90.00
_cell.angle_beta   90.00
_cell.angle_gamma   90.00
#
_symmetry.space_group_name_H-M   'P 1'
#
loop_
_entity.id
_entity.type
_entity.pdbx_description
1 polymer ?
#
loop_
_entity_poly.entity_id
_entity_poly.type
_entity_poly.pdbx_seq_one_letter_code
_entity_poly.pdbx_strand_id
1 'polypeptide(L)'
;FSRVGRLKLNTKLGLNTPLDEKILHPQDFYEVIKYLLKLRKNPANVDDIDHLGNRRVRSVGELLENQFRIGLVRMERAIKEKMSVYQEMATAMPHDLINAKPVMAAIREFFGSSQLSQFMDQTNPLSEITHKRRLSALGPGGLSRERAGFEVRDVHPTHYGRICPIETPEGPNIGLISSLSCYARINEFGFIESPYRKVKDGRVTDYVLISNAGGNPKYKAGDIVEADDMVSDDGRPKKKGVEFEPYSFYLSAWEEDQYVIAQANSRVDDNMRLKEERINCRQAGNFILAPRDNVQFIDVSPKQLVSVAASLIPFLENDDANRALMGSNMQRQAVPLLRARAPFVGTGMEYITARDSGAVIVARRSGTIDYVDSQRIVVRVESETEDANTSKEMGADIYPMTKFKRSNQNTCITQKPIVRVGQKVHKGQVLADGPCTELGELALGRNVLVAFMPWRGYNFEDAILVSERMVKDDYYTSIHIEEFEIEARDTKLGPEEITRDIPNVSESFLLDLDDSGIIRIGASVKPGDILVGKVTPKGETQLTPEEKLLRAIFGEKAGDVRDASLICPPGIEGIIVGVKIFSRKGIEKDDRAKAIEQEELEMMEKNLQDEIRILHEEIKKRIVMMLKNQELRSDLFDEYGRERLLKKGTVLTPELLQEMPYETMIRLKIATDDTRLEDDLRDLEERTERQVEVIRNLFEEKKEKIRRGDELPPGVIKLVKVYVAMKRKLSVGDKMAGRHGNKGVIARILPEEDMPHLPDGTPVEIVLNPLGVPSRMNVGQILETHLGWAAHALGLYFATPVFDGATESEIKNWLDRAGLPKGGKTRLFDGMTGDAFEQDVTVGYIYMLKLSHLVDDKIHARSIGPYSLITQQPLGGKAQFGGQRFGEMEVWALEAYGSAHILQELLTAKSDDVTGRAKIYEAIVKGDASFTAGLPESFNVLIRELQSLCLDVELMKTKKKAVEAAPAEPVLEQV
;
A
#
# COMPACT_ATOMS: atom_id res chain seq x y z
N PHE A 1 20.22 3.76 32.16
CA PHE A 1 20.58 3.87 30.74
C PHE A 1 20.23 2.59 29.97
N SER A 2 20.00 2.71 28.67
CA SER A 2 20.13 1.58 27.73
C SER A 2 21.57 1.48 27.23
N ARG A 3 21.92 0.42 26.47
CA ARG A 3 23.24 0.30 25.79
C ARG A 3 23.57 1.56 24.97
N VAL A 4 22.57 2.11 24.28
CA VAL A 4 22.69 3.33 23.47
C VAL A 4 22.99 4.56 24.32
N GLY A 5 22.31 4.72 25.46
CA GLY A 5 22.56 5.84 26.37
C GLY A 5 23.99 5.83 26.92
N ARG A 6 24.50 4.63 27.26
CA ARG A 6 25.89 4.44 27.71
C ARG A 6 26.88 4.71 26.59
N LEU A 7 26.64 4.21 25.37
CA LEU A 7 27.45 4.49 24.18
C LEU A 7 27.60 6.00 23.94
N LYS A 8 26.48 6.73 23.89
CA LYS A 8 26.49 8.18 23.63
C LYS A 8 27.25 8.96 24.70
N LEU A 9 27.03 8.62 25.98
CA LEU A 9 27.73 9.27 27.08
C LEU A 9 29.24 9.02 27.00
N ASN A 10 29.63 7.78 26.72
CA ASN A 10 31.03 7.39 26.58
C ASN A 10 31.72 8.11 25.41
N THR A 11 31.10 8.09 24.22
CA THR A 11 31.64 8.75 23.03
C THR A 11 31.77 10.26 23.24
N LYS A 12 30.79 10.89 23.90
CA LYS A 12 30.80 12.34 24.11
C LYS A 12 31.83 12.80 25.15
N LEU A 13 31.96 12.04 26.25
CA LEU A 13 32.83 12.39 27.38
C LEU A 13 34.21 11.72 27.32
N GLY A 14 34.45 10.84 26.35
CA GLY A 14 35.69 10.07 26.22
C GLY A 14 35.85 9.03 27.34
N LEU A 15 34.75 8.42 27.80
CA LEU A 15 34.76 7.40 28.85
C LEU A 15 34.87 6.00 28.24
N ASN A 16 35.56 5.09 28.95
CA ASN A 16 35.77 3.69 28.54
C ASN A 16 34.93 2.68 29.34
N THR A 17 33.84 3.13 29.98
CA THR A 17 32.95 2.26 30.77
C THR A 17 32.26 1.22 29.88
N PRO A 18 32.16 -0.07 30.26
CA PRO A 18 31.48 -1.07 29.44
C PRO A 18 30.03 -0.70 29.09
N LEU A 19 29.59 -1.07 27.87
CA LEU A 19 28.23 -0.73 27.38
C LEU A 19 27.10 -1.45 28.15
N ASP A 20 27.42 -2.54 28.86
CA ASP A 20 26.47 -3.31 29.66
C ASP A 20 26.13 -2.65 31.00
N GLU A 21 26.97 -1.69 31.44
CA GLU A 21 26.72 -0.95 32.67
C GLU A 21 25.69 0.16 32.46
N LYS A 22 24.46 -0.17 32.86
CA LYS A 22 23.27 0.67 32.64
C LYS A 22 23.00 1.68 33.74
N ILE A 23 23.71 1.64 34.88
CA ILE A 23 23.55 2.59 35.98
C ILE A 23 24.52 3.76 35.84
N LEU A 24 24.20 4.92 36.42
CA LEU A 24 25.09 6.08 36.47
C LEU A 24 26.16 5.88 37.55
N HIS A 25 27.42 6.12 37.21
CA HIS A 25 28.53 6.15 38.17
C HIS A 25 28.84 7.59 38.60
N PRO A 26 29.40 7.82 39.80
CA PRO A 26 29.83 9.15 40.23
C PRO A 26 30.78 9.84 39.23
N GLN A 27 31.65 9.08 38.57
CA GLN A 27 32.55 9.60 37.53
C GLN A 27 31.81 10.21 36.33
N ASP A 28 30.68 9.62 35.94
CA ASP A 28 29.84 10.13 34.85
C ASP A 28 29.38 11.56 35.19
N PHE A 29 28.95 11.80 36.44
CA PHE A 29 28.51 13.12 36.90
C PHE A 29 29.64 14.16 36.86
N TYR A 30 30.85 13.80 37.31
CA TYR A 30 31.98 14.72 37.31
C TYR A 30 32.35 15.17 35.88
N GLU A 31 32.40 14.24 34.92
CA GLU A 31 32.73 14.59 33.54
C GLU A 31 31.59 15.37 32.86
N VAL A 32 30.32 15.09 33.17
CA VAL A 32 29.18 15.93 32.70
C VAL A 32 29.32 17.37 33.20
N ILE A 33 29.58 17.58 34.49
CA ILE A 33 29.74 18.93 35.07
C ILE A 33 30.94 19.64 34.42
N LYS A 34 32.06 18.94 34.25
CA LYS A 34 33.26 19.48 33.61
C LYS A 34 33.00 19.85 32.15
N TYR A 35 32.24 19.05 31.40
CA TYR A 35 31.81 19.37 30.04
C TYR A 35 30.93 20.62 30.00
N LEU A 36 29.96 20.74 30.91
CA LEU A 36 29.10 21.92 31.03
C LEU A 36 29.91 23.19 31.34
N LEU A 37 30.90 23.11 32.23
CA LEU A 37 31.79 24.22 32.54
C LEU A 37 32.68 24.61 31.34
N LYS A 38 33.09 23.65 30.51
CA LYS A 38 33.83 23.90 29.26
C LYS A 38 32.96 24.60 28.21
N LEU A 39 31.69 24.20 28.07
CA LEU A 39 30.74 24.83 27.14
C LEU A 39 30.56 26.31 27.44
N ARG A 40 30.53 26.71 28.72
CA ARG A 40 30.47 28.13 29.10
C ARG A 40 31.66 28.94 28.56
N LYS A 41 32.84 28.32 28.39
CA LYS A 41 34.04 28.97 27.84
C LYS A 41 34.09 28.93 26.31
N ASN A 42 33.47 27.93 25.68
CA ASN A 42 33.41 27.80 24.23
C ASN A 42 31.99 27.38 23.79
N PRO A 43 31.07 28.35 23.63
CA PRO A 43 29.69 28.08 23.27
C PRO A 43 29.51 27.62 21.81
N ALA A 44 30.55 27.65 20.97
CA ALA A 44 30.45 27.23 19.57
C ALA A 44 30.28 25.71 19.39
N ASN A 45 30.52 24.90 20.45
CA ASN A 45 30.44 23.44 20.42
C ASN A 45 29.19 22.88 21.11
N VAL A 46 28.09 23.65 21.13
CA VAL A 46 26.80 23.18 21.66
C VAL A 46 26.26 22.06 20.78
N ASP A 47 25.59 21.09 21.40
CA ASP A 47 24.98 19.98 20.69
C ASP A 47 23.75 20.45 19.90
N ASP A 48 23.71 20.09 18.62
CA ASP A 48 22.54 20.27 17.76
C ASP A 48 21.54 19.12 18.00
N ILE A 49 20.30 19.48 18.36
CA ILE A 49 19.23 18.52 18.65
C ILE A 49 18.72 17.79 17.39
N ASP A 50 18.82 18.41 16.22
CA ASP A 50 18.28 17.91 14.96
C ASP A 50 19.29 17.07 14.17
N HIS A 51 20.56 17.15 14.54
CA HIS A 51 21.62 16.27 14.03
C HIS A 51 21.23 14.79 14.14
N LEU A 52 21.28 14.03 13.05
CA LEU A 52 20.89 12.60 13.06
C LEU A 52 21.79 11.71 13.92
N GLY A 53 22.97 12.19 14.33
CA GLY A 53 23.77 11.53 15.35
C GLY A 53 23.12 11.56 16.75
N ASN A 54 22.20 12.50 17.01
CA ASN A 54 21.50 12.69 18.28
C ASN A 54 20.05 12.17 18.25
N ARG A 55 19.55 11.85 17.06
CA ARG A 55 18.25 11.22 16.85
C ARG A 55 18.43 9.74 16.51
N ARG A 56 17.53 8.90 16.96
CA ARG A 56 17.56 7.47 16.60
C ARG A 56 16.17 6.96 16.26
N VAL A 57 16.12 6.01 15.35
CA VAL A 57 14.91 5.30 14.95
C VAL A 57 14.69 4.17 15.96
N ARG A 58 13.47 4.08 16.48
CA ARG A 58 13.02 2.92 17.26
C ARG A 58 12.31 1.96 16.32
N SER A 59 12.78 0.72 16.28
CA SER A 59 12.14 -0.32 15.49
C SER A 59 10.86 -0.81 16.17
N VAL A 60 9.98 -1.46 15.40
CA VAL A 60 8.76 -2.10 15.93
C VAL A 60 9.12 -3.12 17.02
N GLY A 61 10.21 -3.87 16.84
CA GLY A 61 10.70 -4.82 17.83
C GLY A 61 11.02 -4.16 19.18
N GLU A 62 11.70 -3.02 19.18
CA GLU A 62 12.03 -2.30 20.42
C GLU A 62 10.76 -1.73 21.09
N LEU A 63 9.82 -1.19 20.32
CA LEU A 63 8.56 -0.68 20.86
C LEU A 63 7.72 -1.80 21.46
N LEU A 64 7.64 -2.95 20.78
CA LEU A 64 6.92 -4.12 21.25
C LEU A 64 7.59 -4.73 22.49
N GLU A 65 8.92 -4.80 22.54
CA GLU A 65 9.66 -5.26 23.72
C GLU A 65 9.32 -4.42 24.96
N ASN A 66 9.23 -3.10 24.81
CA ASN A 66 8.85 -2.21 25.90
C ASN A 66 7.41 -2.48 26.39
N GLN A 67 6.46 -2.67 25.48
CA GLN A 67 5.07 -3.00 25.83
C GLN A 67 4.94 -4.38 26.46
N PHE A 68 5.68 -5.36 25.94
CA PHE A 68 5.77 -6.70 26.50
C PHE A 68 6.34 -6.66 27.91
N ARG A 69 7.40 -5.87 28.15
CA ARG A 69 8.00 -5.66 29.47
C ARG A 69 7.01 -5.03 30.46
N ILE A 70 6.21 -4.05 30.04
CA ILE A 70 5.13 -3.47 30.86
C ILE A 70 4.11 -4.56 31.24
N GLY A 71 3.73 -5.40 30.28
CA GLY A 71 2.86 -6.55 30.51
C GLY A 71 3.45 -7.55 31.53
N LEU A 72 4.74 -7.87 31.41
CA LEU A 72 5.45 -8.75 32.33
C LEU A 72 5.54 -8.17 33.74
N VAL A 73 5.82 -6.87 33.89
CA VAL A 73 5.87 -6.22 35.22
C VAL A 73 4.50 -6.27 35.91
N ARG A 74 3.40 -6.09 35.15
CA ARG A 74 2.04 -6.25 35.69
C ARG A 74 1.77 -7.69 36.10
N MET A 75 2.18 -8.66 35.28
CA MET A 75 2.06 -10.09 35.57
C MET A 75 2.90 -10.50 36.80
N GLU A 76 4.13 -10.00 36.94
CA GLU A 76 5.02 -10.23 38.08
C GLU A 76 4.37 -9.76 39.39
N ARG A 77 3.76 -8.57 39.40
CA ARG A 77 3.02 -8.05 40.56
C ARG A 77 1.87 -8.96 40.95
N ALA A 78 1.05 -9.37 39.96
CA ALA A 78 -0.08 -10.27 40.20
C ALA A 78 0.36 -11.65 40.70
N ILE A 79 1.47 -12.19 40.19
CA ILE A 79 2.04 -13.45 40.67
C ILE A 79 2.51 -13.30 42.12
N LYS A 80 3.26 -12.24 42.46
CA LYS A 80 3.72 -11.98 43.84
C LYS A 80 2.55 -11.84 44.81
N GLU A 81 1.50 -11.13 44.41
CA GLU A 81 0.28 -10.97 45.21
C GLU A 81 -0.45 -12.30 45.41
N LYS A 82 -0.68 -13.07 44.32
CA LYS A 82 -1.25 -14.42 44.41
C LYS A 82 -0.44 -15.34 45.31
N MET A 83 0.89 -15.34 45.17
CA MET A 83 1.80 -16.14 45.99
C MET A 83 1.70 -15.78 47.47
N SER A 84 1.38 -14.53 47.81
CA SER A 84 1.17 -14.11 49.21
C SER A 84 -0.19 -14.53 49.78
N VAL A 85 -1.22 -14.70 48.93
CA VAL A 85 -2.60 -15.00 49.34
C VAL A 85 -2.92 -16.50 49.26
N TYR A 86 -2.25 -17.25 48.39
CA TYR A 86 -2.50 -18.67 48.19
C TYR A 86 -2.11 -19.48 49.44
N GLN A 87 -3.11 -20.02 50.12
CA GLN A 87 -2.92 -20.77 51.37
C GLN A 87 -2.25 -22.15 51.16
N GLU A 88 -2.41 -22.75 49.97
CA GLU A 88 -1.86 -24.07 49.61
C GLU A 88 -0.75 -23.97 48.55
N MET A 89 0.33 -23.26 48.88
CA MET A 89 1.44 -23.04 47.95
C MET A 89 2.20 -24.33 47.58
N ALA A 90 2.11 -25.37 48.40
CA ALA A 90 2.80 -26.64 48.21
C ALA A 90 2.23 -27.49 47.06
N THR A 91 0.97 -27.28 46.68
CA THR A 91 0.27 -28.01 45.60
C THR A 91 0.07 -27.16 44.34
N ALA A 92 0.36 -25.86 44.41
CA ALA A 92 0.15 -24.93 43.30
C ALA A 92 1.13 -25.18 42.16
N MET A 93 0.60 -25.28 40.94
CA MET A 93 1.39 -25.42 39.73
C MET A 93 1.62 -24.04 39.07
N PRO A 94 2.69 -23.84 38.27
CA PRO A 94 2.96 -22.54 37.65
C PRO A 94 1.81 -21.98 36.81
N HIS A 95 0.99 -22.83 36.20
CA HIS A 95 -0.16 -22.41 35.40
C HIS A 95 -1.31 -21.81 36.24
N ASP A 96 -1.37 -22.09 37.54
CA ASP A 96 -2.37 -21.51 38.45
C ASP A 96 -2.03 -20.05 38.82
N LEU A 97 -0.72 -19.75 38.83
CA LEU A 97 -0.19 -18.43 39.17
C LEU A 97 -0.14 -17.52 37.95
N ILE A 98 0.27 -18.06 36.78
CA ILE A 98 0.50 -17.28 35.57
C ILE A 98 -0.80 -16.97 34.85
N ASN A 99 -1.05 -15.68 34.61
CA ASN A 99 -2.16 -15.22 33.78
C ASN A 99 -1.60 -14.42 32.58
N ALA A 100 -1.88 -14.87 31.36
CA ALA A 100 -1.41 -14.21 30.14
C ALA A 100 -2.20 -12.93 29.79
N LYS A 101 -3.37 -12.70 30.38
CA LYS A 101 -4.25 -11.56 30.04
C LYS A 101 -3.56 -10.18 30.13
N PRO A 102 -2.79 -9.84 31.18
CA PRO A 102 -2.12 -8.55 31.27
C PRO A 102 -1.11 -8.29 30.15
N VAL A 103 -0.40 -9.35 29.73
CA VAL A 103 0.57 -9.28 28.62
C VAL A 103 -0.16 -9.11 27.30
N MET A 104 -1.18 -9.95 27.03
CA MET A 104 -1.98 -9.88 25.82
C MET A 104 -2.73 -8.55 25.69
N ALA A 105 -3.22 -7.99 26.79
CA ALA A 105 -3.88 -6.69 26.82
C ALA A 105 -2.93 -5.57 26.40
N ALA A 106 -1.70 -5.53 26.94
CA ALA A 106 -0.69 -4.54 26.56
C ALA A 106 -0.30 -4.63 25.08
N ILE A 107 -0.16 -5.85 24.55
CA ILE A 107 0.12 -6.07 23.11
C ILE A 107 -1.06 -5.60 22.25
N ARG A 108 -2.29 -5.97 22.62
CA ARG A 108 -3.51 -5.56 21.88
C ARG A 108 -3.70 -4.06 21.91
N GLU A 109 -3.43 -3.41 23.04
CA GLU A 109 -3.46 -1.95 23.17
C GLU A 109 -2.44 -1.31 22.21
N PHE A 110 -1.21 -1.82 22.17
CA PHE A 110 -0.19 -1.32 21.25
C PHE A 110 -0.61 -1.44 19.77
N PHE A 111 -1.08 -2.59 19.32
CA PHE A 111 -1.48 -2.75 17.91
C PHE A 111 -2.83 -2.10 17.57
N GLY A 112 -3.72 -1.93 18.55
CA GLY A 112 -5.07 -1.41 18.34
C GLY A 112 -5.19 0.11 18.45
N SER A 113 -4.46 0.76 19.37
CA SER A 113 -4.64 2.19 19.67
C SER A 113 -3.40 3.06 19.47
N SER A 114 -2.22 2.46 19.23
CA SER A 114 -1.01 3.24 18.99
C SER A 114 -1.11 4.07 17.71
N GLN A 115 -0.70 5.34 17.79
CA GLN A 115 -0.58 6.22 16.63
C GLN A 115 0.39 5.71 15.56
N LEU A 116 1.32 4.82 15.94
CA LEU A 116 2.29 4.20 15.02
C LEU A 116 1.75 2.93 14.36
N SER A 117 0.68 2.33 14.90
CA SER A 117 -0.01 1.18 14.31
C SER A 117 -1.14 1.70 13.43
N GLN A 118 -0.85 1.93 12.16
CA GLN A 118 -1.78 2.52 11.19
C GLN A 118 -2.22 1.49 10.15
N PHE A 119 -3.42 1.65 9.60
CA PHE A 119 -3.83 0.89 8.43
C PHE A 119 -2.84 1.11 7.29
N MET A 120 -2.39 0.02 6.68
CA MET A 120 -1.46 0.09 5.57
C MET A 120 -2.13 0.77 4.38
N ASP A 121 -1.49 1.81 3.84
CA ASP A 121 -1.85 2.41 2.56
C ASP A 121 -1.51 1.42 1.43
N GLN A 122 -2.54 0.85 0.83
CA GLN A 122 -2.52 -0.16 -0.22
C GLN A 122 -3.21 0.36 -1.48
N THR A 123 -3.18 1.67 -1.71
CA THR A 123 -3.69 2.25 -2.96
C THR A 123 -3.00 1.62 -4.17
N ASN A 124 -1.67 1.52 -4.11
CA ASN A 124 -0.82 0.86 -5.11
C ASN A 124 0.48 0.33 -4.45
N PRO A 125 1.31 -0.47 -5.16
CA PRO A 125 2.53 -1.06 -4.58
C PRO A 125 3.57 -0.04 -4.08
N LEU A 126 3.66 1.13 -4.74
CA LEU A 126 4.56 2.20 -4.31
C LEU A 126 4.12 2.82 -2.97
N SER A 127 2.81 2.99 -2.79
CA SER A 127 2.28 3.50 -1.52
C SER A 127 2.60 2.55 -0.36
N GLU A 128 2.49 1.24 -0.59
CA GLU A 128 2.81 0.22 0.41
C GLU A 128 4.29 0.25 0.83
N ILE A 129 5.21 0.27 -0.14
CA ILE A 129 6.65 0.26 0.16
C ILE A 129 7.10 1.56 0.82
N THR A 130 6.62 2.73 0.37
CA THR A 130 6.90 4.00 1.04
C THR A 130 6.34 3.99 2.46
N HIS A 131 5.13 3.48 2.68
CA HIS A 131 4.52 3.50 4.00
C HIS A 131 5.32 2.65 5.00
N LYS A 132 5.83 1.48 4.58
CA LYS A 132 6.71 0.64 5.40
C LYS A 132 8.07 1.30 5.70
N ARG A 133 8.55 2.19 4.85
CA ARG A 133 9.82 2.93 4.98
C ARG A 133 9.67 4.33 5.60
N ARG A 134 8.49 4.66 6.11
CA ARG A 134 8.17 5.96 6.71
C ARG A 134 8.78 6.10 8.10
N LEU A 135 9.38 7.26 8.35
CA LEU A 135 9.85 7.71 9.66
C LEU A 135 8.86 8.74 10.23
N SER A 136 8.59 8.64 11.53
CA SER A 136 7.69 9.56 12.23
C SER A 136 8.39 10.10 13.48
N ALA A 137 8.45 11.43 13.60
CA ALA A 137 8.84 12.12 14.83
C ALA A 137 7.69 12.17 15.86
N LEU A 138 6.46 11.82 15.44
CA LEU A 138 5.26 11.75 16.27
C LEU A 138 5.14 10.38 16.97
N GLY A 139 4.40 10.35 18.08
CA GLY A 139 4.06 9.11 18.80
C GLY A 139 4.66 9.04 20.21
N PRO A 140 4.56 7.88 20.89
CA PRO A 140 5.00 7.73 22.27
C PRO A 140 6.52 7.94 22.43
N GLY A 141 6.89 8.96 23.19
CA GLY A 141 8.29 9.37 23.38
C GLY A 141 8.86 10.23 22.25
N GLY A 142 8.03 10.64 21.29
CA GLY A 142 8.33 11.63 20.26
C GLY A 142 7.73 13.02 20.57
N LEU A 143 7.58 13.83 19.53
CA LEU A 143 7.01 15.17 19.60
C LEU A 143 5.50 15.15 19.34
N SER A 144 4.79 16.17 19.85
CA SER A 144 3.44 16.48 19.39
C SER A 144 3.49 17.56 18.31
N ARG A 145 2.46 17.62 17.45
CA ARG A 145 2.39 18.60 16.35
C ARG A 145 2.50 20.04 16.83
N GLU A 146 1.87 20.36 17.96
CA GLU A 146 1.82 21.68 18.57
C GLU A 146 3.15 22.09 19.23
N ARG A 147 3.91 21.11 19.73
CA ARG A 147 5.21 21.37 20.37
C ARG A 147 6.38 21.39 19.38
N ALA A 148 6.18 20.85 18.18
CA ALA A 148 7.22 20.80 17.16
C ALA A 148 7.39 22.17 16.50
N GLY A 149 8.48 22.86 16.87
CA GLY A 149 8.90 24.12 16.27
C GLY A 149 9.37 24.00 14.82
N PHE A 150 9.84 25.11 14.26
CA PHE A 150 10.30 25.20 12.88
C PHE A 150 11.58 24.38 12.63
N GLU A 151 12.57 24.47 13.53
CA GLU A 151 13.90 23.83 13.41
C GLU A 151 13.81 22.32 13.14
N VAL A 152 12.96 21.63 13.91
CA VAL A 152 12.75 20.19 13.78
C VAL A 152 12.14 19.77 12.43
N ARG A 153 11.41 20.67 11.78
CA ARG A 153 10.73 20.42 10.51
C ARG A 153 11.63 20.71 9.31
N ASP A 154 12.73 21.41 9.53
CA ASP A 154 13.65 21.81 8.46
C ASP A 154 14.55 20.65 8.00
N VAL A 155 15.16 20.81 6.84
CA VAL A 155 16.07 19.83 6.26
C VAL A 155 17.48 20.06 6.81
N HIS A 156 17.94 19.15 7.67
CA HIS A 156 19.29 19.19 8.22
C HIS A 156 20.31 18.55 7.25
N PRO A 157 21.56 19.06 7.12
CA PRO A 157 22.60 18.47 6.24
C PRO A 157 22.86 16.98 6.45
N THR A 158 22.75 16.48 7.68
CA THR A 158 22.93 15.06 7.98
C THR A 158 21.86 14.14 7.37
N HIS A 159 20.76 14.71 6.88
CA HIS A 159 19.72 13.95 6.16
C HIS A 159 20.26 13.34 4.86
N TYR A 160 21.34 13.89 4.29
CA TYR A 160 21.97 13.40 3.07
C TYR A 160 22.22 11.89 3.13
N GLY A 161 21.71 11.15 2.15
CA GLY A 161 21.84 9.68 2.07
C GLY A 161 21.00 8.87 3.07
N ARG A 162 20.32 9.52 4.02
CA ARG A 162 19.64 8.88 5.16
C ARG A 162 18.13 9.08 5.13
N ILE A 163 17.70 10.34 5.03
CA ILE A 163 16.29 10.74 4.99
C ILE A 163 16.09 11.56 3.72
N CYS A 164 15.04 11.24 2.96
CA CYS A 164 14.75 11.98 1.75
C CYS A 164 14.32 13.42 2.09
N PRO A 165 14.95 14.45 1.49
CA PRO A 165 14.58 15.84 1.73
C PRO A 165 13.31 16.27 0.96
N ILE A 166 12.89 15.49 -0.03
CA ILE A 166 11.77 15.82 -0.93
C ILE A 166 10.47 15.19 -0.44
N GLU A 167 10.50 13.92 -0.03
CA GLU A 167 9.28 13.18 0.30
C GLU A 167 8.83 13.42 1.74
N THR A 168 7.89 14.35 1.90
CA THR A 168 7.17 14.60 3.15
C THR A 168 5.70 14.98 2.86
N PRO A 169 4.74 14.68 3.74
CA PRO A 169 3.36 15.14 3.57
C PRO A 169 3.26 16.67 3.64
N GLU A 170 2.45 17.24 2.75
CA GLU A 170 2.08 18.65 2.84
C GLU A 170 1.18 18.93 4.06
N GLY A 171 1.17 20.17 4.53
CA GLY A 171 0.31 20.63 5.62
C GLY A 171 0.93 20.44 7.01
N PRO A 172 0.13 20.12 8.05
CA PRO A 172 0.57 20.22 9.44
C PRO A 172 1.66 19.22 9.85
N ASN A 173 1.89 18.17 9.04
CA ASN A 173 2.88 17.13 9.29
C ASN A 173 4.19 17.32 8.52
N ILE A 174 4.36 18.41 7.79
CA ILE A 174 5.59 18.70 7.04
C ILE A 174 6.81 18.62 7.97
N GLY A 175 7.84 17.90 7.53
CA GLY A 175 9.09 17.66 8.26
C GLY A 175 9.00 16.70 9.46
N LEU A 176 7.79 16.38 9.94
CA LEU A 176 7.59 15.44 11.06
C LEU A 176 7.41 14.00 10.60
N ILE A 177 7.03 13.83 9.34
CA ILE A 177 6.94 12.56 8.65
C ILE A 177 7.83 12.64 7.42
N SER A 178 8.78 11.72 7.33
CA SER A 178 9.74 11.66 6.23
C SER A 178 9.90 10.22 5.76
N SER A 179 10.52 10.00 4.60
CA SER A 179 10.86 8.66 4.12
C SER A 179 12.36 8.39 4.23
N LEU A 180 12.72 7.14 4.51
CA LEU A 180 14.10 6.68 4.34
C LEU A 180 14.55 6.85 2.88
N SER A 181 15.79 7.28 2.68
CA SER A 181 16.43 7.30 1.36
C SER A 181 16.66 5.88 0.82
N CYS A 182 16.96 5.74 -0.48
CA CYS A 182 17.03 4.44 -1.16
C CYS A 182 18.00 3.45 -0.51
N TYR A 183 19.23 3.89 -0.22
CA TYR A 183 20.31 3.03 0.29
C TYR A 183 20.51 3.12 1.81
N ALA A 184 19.70 3.92 2.50
CA ALA A 184 19.80 4.13 3.94
C ALA A 184 19.55 2.82 4.70
N ARG A 185 20.36 2.58 5.74
CA ARG A 185 20.22 1.43 6.66
C ARG A 185 20.11 1.93 8.10
N ILE A 186 19.44 1.15 8.95
CA ILE A 186 19.43 1.37 10.39
C ILE A 186 20.39 0.36 11.05
N ASN A 187 21.32 0.85 11.87
CA ASN A 187 22.28 0.00 12.58
C ASN A 187 21.69 -0.62 13.88
N GLU A 188 22.47 -1.47 14.56
CA GLU A 188 22.01 -2.15 15.80
C GLU A 188 21.57 -1.15 16.90
N PHE A 189 22.15 0.05 16.93
CA PHE A 189 21.84 1.07 17.93
C PHE A 189 20.63 1.96 17.55
N GLY A 190 20.12 1.83 16.33
CA GLY A 190 19.00 2.60 15.80
C GLY A 190 19.40 3.90 15.09
N PHE A 191 20.69 4.14 14.81
CA PHE A 191 21.13 5.29 14.01
C PHE A 191 21.04 4.95 12.52
N ILE A 192 20.75 5.97 11.70
CA ILE A 192 20.64 5.81 10.25
C ILE A 192 22.03 6.02 9.62
N GLU A 193 22.41 5.11 8.75
CA GLU A 193 23.70 5.07 8.04
C GLU A 193 23.48 5.15 6.54
N SER A 194 24.45 5.74 5.84
CA SER A 194 24.51 5.81 4.38
C SER A 194 25.78 5.09 3.88
N PRO A 195 25.74 4.38 2.75
CA PRO A 195 26.91 3.72 2.20
C PRO A 195 27.80 4.69 1.42
N TYR A 196 29.11 4.42 1.45
CA TYR A 196 30.15 5.15 0.75
C TYR A 196 31.21 4.21 0.17
N ARG A 197 31.85 4.64 -0.92
CA ARG A 197 33.04 3.99 -1.49
C ARG A 197 34.28 4.69 -0.98
N LYS A 198 35.33 3.93 -0.68
CA LYS A 198 36.57 4.49 -0.14
C LYS A 198 37.45 5.02 -1.27
N VAL A 199 38.17 6.10 -0.99
CA VAL A 199 39.15 6.70 -1.91
C VAL A 199 40.53 6.57 -1.27
N LYS A 200 41.48 6.02 -2.02
CA LYS A 200 42.88 5.87 -1.63
C LYS A 200 43.76 6.61 -2.64
N ASP A 201 44.52 7.59 -2.18
CA ASP A 201 45.46 8.37 -3.00
C ASP A 201 44.82 8.87 -4.32
N GLY A 202 43.60 9.43 -4.21
CA GLY A 202 42.82 9.94 -5.34
C GLY A 202 42.18 8.88 -6.26
N ARG A 203 42.35 7.58 -5.98
CA ARG A 203 41.71 6.45 -6.67
C ARG A 203 40.50 5.94 -5.88
N VAL A 204 39.34 5.88 -6.51
CA VAL A 204 38.14 5.24 -5.96
C VAL A 204 38.33 3.73 -6.01
N THR A 205 38.22 3.06 -4.86
CA THR A 205 38.42 1.60 -4.75
C THR A 205 37.13 0.91 -4.34
N ASP A 206 36.81 -0.19 -5.03
CA ASP A 206 35.69 -1.06 -4.69
C ASP A 206 36.15 -2.19 -3.76
N TYR A 207 35.24 -2.60 -2.88
CA TYR A 207 35.49 -3.65 -1.90
C TYR A 207 34.45 -4.75 -2.04
N VAL A 208 34.85 -5.98 -1.68
CA VAL A 208 33.99 -7.14 -1.62
C VAL A 208 34.12 -7.81 -0.24
N LEU A 209 32.99 -8.31 0.27
CA LEU A 209 32.89 -9.10 1.49
C LEU A 209 32.93 -10.58 1.09
N ILE A 210 33.83 -11.34 1.69
CA ILE A 210 33.94 -12.77 1.40
C ILE A 210 32.85 -13.51 2.18
N SER A 211 31.86 -14.07 1.47
CA SER A 211 30.75 -14.83 2.08
C SER A 211 31.17 -16.27 2.36
N ASN A 212 31.91 -16.90 1.44
CA ASN A 212 32.48 -18.23 1.61
C ASN A 212 33.92 -18.27 1.09
N ALA A 213 34.85 -18.66 1.95
CA ALA A 213 36.27 -18.70 1.64
C ALA A 213 36.69 -19.92 0.79
N GLY A 214 35.80 -20.88 0.54
CA GLY A 214 36.04 -21.99 -0.39
C GLY A 214 37.26 -22.87 -0.06
N GLY A 215 37.68 -22.92 1.20
CA GLY A 215 38.88 -23.65 1.64
C GLY A 215 40.22 -22.95 1.37
N ASN A 216 40.24 -21.68 0.95
CA ASN A 216 41.47 -20.92 0.72
C ASN A 216 42.06 -20.37 2.05
N PRO A 217 43.31 -20.66 2.42
CA PRO A 217 43.89 -20.22 3.70
C PRO A 217 44.17 -18.71 3.78
N LYS A 218 44.15 -17.98 2.65
CA LYS A 218 44.42 -16.54 2.63
C LYS A 218 43.23 -15.68 3.10
N TYR A 219 42.01 -16.22 3.06
CA TYR A 219 40.79 -15.44 3.31
C TYR A 219 39.87 -16.17 4.28
N LYS A 220 39.17 -15.41 5.11
CA LYS A 220 38.12 -15.90 6.00
C LYS A 220 36.78 -15.32 5.59
N ALA A 221 35.70 -16.06 5.87
CA ALA A 221 34.36 -15.53 5.73
C ALA A 221 34.21 -14.29 6.64
N GLY A 222 33.77 -13.18 6.06
CA GLY A 222 33.70 -11.87 6.71
C GLY A 222 34.88 -10.94 6.44
N ASP A 223 35.93 -11.39 5.75
CA ASP A 223 37.04 -10.50 5.35
C ASP A 223 36.57 -9.52 4.25
N ILE A 224 36.99 -8.26 4.39
CA ILE A 224 36.74 -7.20 3.41
C ILE A 224 38.02 -6.99 2.60
N VAL A 225 37.94 -7.25 1.30
CA VAL A 225 39.10 -7.19 0.39
C VAL A 225 38.81 -6.29 -0.80
N GLU A 226 39.85 -5.77 -1.45
CA GLU A 226 39.70 -4.94 -2.65
C GLU A 226 39.18 -5.79 -3.81
N ALA A 227 38.23 -5.23 -4.56
CA ALA A 227 37.60 -5.93 -5.69
C ALA A 227 38.64 -6.34 -6.76
N ASP A 228 39.66 -5.50 -6.98
CA ASP A 228 40.78 -5.76 -7.89
C ASP A 228 41.50 -7.10 -7.59
N ASP A 229 41.54 -7.54 -6.33
CA ASP A 229 42.19 -8.79 -5.92
C ASP A 229 41.33 -10.05 -6.21
N MET A 230 40.03 -9.87 -6.43
CA MET A 230 39.03 -10.95 -6.53
C MET A 230 38.37 -11.03 -7.90
N VAL A 231 38.23 -9.91 -8.61
CA VAL A 231 37.51 -9.80 -9.87
C VAL A 231 38.50 -9.52 -11.00
N SER A 232 38.34 -10.23 -12.11
CA SER A 232 39.07 -9.97 -13.36
C SER A 232 38.40 -8.84 -14.13
N ASP A 233 39.12 -8.20 -15.05
CA ASP A 233 38.58 -7.10 -15.86
C ASP A 233 37.32 -7.53 -16.65
N ASP A 234 37.17 -8.83 -16.91
CA ASP A 234 35.99 -9.46 -17.54
C ASP A 234 34.81 -9.72 -16.57
N GLY A 235 34.87 -9.21 -15.34
CA GLY A 235 33.84 -9.41 -14.30
C GLY A 235 33.77 -10.83 -13.72
N ARG A 236 34.66 -11.74 -14.15
CA ARG A 236 34.73 -13.12 -13.63
C ARG A 236 35.56 -13.19 -12.35
N PRO A 237 35.20 -14.05 -11.39
CA PRO A 237 36.02 -14.26 -10.20
C PRO A 237 37.39 -14.81 -10.60
N LYS A 238 38.47 -14.11 -10.21
CA LYS A 238 39.87 -14.53 -10.44
C LYS A 238 40.19 -15.87 -9.79
N LYS A 239 39.43 -16.28 -8.76
CA LYS A 239 39.68 -17.49 -7.96
C LYS A 239 38.44 -18.37 -7.93
N LYS A 240 38.57 -19.61 -8.40
CA LYS A 240 37.51 -20.63 -8.31
C LYS A 240 37.25 -20.98 -6.84
N GLY A 241 35.97 -21.01 -6.44
CA GLY A 241 35.49 -21.51 -5.15
C GLY A 241 35.28 -20.46 -4.05
N VAL A 242 35.71 -19.20 -4.25
CA VAL A 242 35.44 -18.11 -3.29
C VAL A 242 34.16 -17.40 -3.69
N GLU A 243 33.17 -17.39 -2.80
CA GLU A 243 31.97 -16.58 -2.96
C GLU A 243 32.17 -15.24 -2.27
N PHE A 244 31.76 -14.16 -2.93
CA PHE A 244 31.88 -12.81 -2.41
C PHE A 244 30.68 -11.97 -2.80
N GLU A 245 30.39 -10.98 -1.98
CA GLU A 245 29.33 -9.99 -2.17
C GLU A 245 29.94 -8.59 -2.25
N PRO A 246 29.41 -7.68 -3.09
CA PRO A 246 29.85 -6.28 -3.09
C PRO A 246 29.71 -5.65 -1.71
N TYR A 247 30.74 -4.92 -1.26
CA TYR A 247 30.76 -4.28 0.06
C TYR A 247 30.93 -2.77 -0.06
N SER A 248 30.12 -2.03 0.71
CA SER A 248 30.23 -0.58 0.85
C SER A 248 30.35 -0.21 2.33
N PHE A 249 31.09 0.86 2.63
CA PHE A 249 31.28 1.33 4.00
C PHE A 249 30.08 2.16 4.42
N TYR A 250 29.29 1.65 5.37
CA TYR A 250 28.19 2.39 5.96
C TYR A 250 28.71 3.30 7.08
N LEU A 251 28.43 4.59 6.97
CA LEU A 251 28.82 5.58 7.97
C LEU A 251 27.58 6.22 8.60
N SER A 252 27.58 6.30 9.93
CA SER A 252 26.61 7.08 10.68
C SER A 252 26.90 8.58 10.56
N ALA A 253 25.95 9.44 10.98
CA ALA A 253 26.09 10.89 10.82
C ALA A 253 27.35 11.45 11.51
N TRP A 254 27.70 10.97 12.72
CA TRP A 254 28.90 11.44 13.43
C TRP A 254 30.21 10.96 12.81
N GLU A 255 30.18 9.83 12.09
CA GLU A 255 31.35 9.27 11.43
C GLU A 255 31.62 10.05 10.16
N GLU A 256 30.56 10.34 9.40
CA GLU A 256 30.62 11.17 8.20
C GLU A 256 31.24 12.55 8.46
N ASP A 257 30.93 13.19 9.59
CA ASP A 257 31.47 14.52 9.92
C ASP A 257 33.01 14.56 9.99
N GLN A 258 33.65 13.42 10.25
CA GLN A 258 35.11 13.33 10.39
C GLN A 258 35.83 13.23 9.04
N TYR A 259 35.12 12.89 7.96
CA TYR A 259 35.71 12.58 6.67
C TYR A 259 35.37 13.64 5.61
N VAL A 260 36.22 13.72 4.58
CA VAL A 260 35.96 14.52 3.38
C VAL A 260 35.34 13.62 2.31
N ILE A 261 34.08 13.89 1.95
CA ILE A 261 33.30 13.04 1.04
C ILE A 261 33.00 13.77 -0.27
N ALA A 262 33.38 13.16 -1.40
CA ALA A 262 33.07 13.65 -2.74
C ALA A 262 31.66 13.23 -3.23
N GLN A 263 31.11 14.00 -4.17
CA GLN A 263 29.82 13.72 -4.79
C GLN A 263 29.89 12.56 -5.80
N ALA A 264 28.77 11.86 -6.00
CA ALA A 264 28.69 10.73 -6.94
C ALA A 264 28.97 11.13 -8.40
N ASN A 265 28.64 12.36 -8.78
CA ASN A 265 28.80 12.87 -10.15
C ASN A 265 30.23 13.34 -10.46
N SER A 266 31.18 13.14 -9.53
CA SER A 266 32.58 13.51 -9.74
C SER A 266 33.19 12.64 -10.85
N ARG A 267 33.80 13.28 -11.85
CA ARG A 267 34.34 12.56 -13.02
C ARG A 267 35.58 11.75 -12.64
N VAL A 268 35.53 10.45 -12.95
CA VAL A 268 36.67 9.53 -12.82
C VAL A 268 37.28 9.21 -14.20
N ASP A 269 38.54 8.78 -14.21
CA ASP A 269 39.23 8.20 -15.36
C ASP A 269 39.08 6.68 -15.43
N ASP A 270 39.62 6.06 -16.48
CA ASP A 270 39.51 4.61 -16.72
C ASP A 270 40.20 3.78 -15.61
N ASN A 271 41.10 4.39 -14.84
CA ASN A 271 41.76 3.77 -13.68
C ASN A 271 41.06 4.08 -12.35
N MET A 272 39.85 4.65 -12.41
CA MET A 272 39.04 5.08 -11.27
C MET A 272 39.66 6.21 -10.44
N ARG A 273 40.57 7.00 -11.01
CA ARG A 273 41.11 8.20 -10.37
C ARG A 273 40.27 9.42 -10.69
N LEU A 274 40.18 10.33 -9.73
CA LEU A 274 39.43 11.57 -9.89
C LEU A 274 40.17 12.50 -10.87
N LYS A 275 39.47 12.94 -11.93
CA LYS A 275 40.06 13.70 -13.03
C LYS A 275 40.46 15.12 -12.63
N GLU A 276 39.64 15.77 -11.82
CA GLU A 276 39.86 17.16 -11.39
C GLU A 276 40.86 17.22 -10.24
N GLU A 277 41.73 18.25 -10.21
CA GLU A 277 42.69 18.43 -9.11
C GLU A 277 42.00 18.86 -7.80
N ARG A 278 40.92 19.64 -7.92
CA ARG A 278 40.08 20.11 -6.81
C ARG A 278 38.65 19.67 -7.04
N ILE A 279 38.06 19.04 -6.05
CA ILE A 279 36.78 18.35 -6.16
C ILE A 279 35.83 18.95 -5.13
N ASN A 280 34.58 19.18 -5.57
CA ASN A 280 33.51 19.59 -4.67
C ASN A 280 33.19 18.44 -3.70
N CYS A 281 33.49 18.68 -2.43
CA CYS A 281 33.31 17.72 -1.34
C CYS A 281 32.46 18.33 -0.23
N ARG A 282 32.02 17.49 0.69
CA ARG A 282 31.40 17.89 1.95
C ARG A 282 32.23 17.43 3.13
N GLN A 283 32.26 18.25 4.17
CA GLN A 283 32.86 17.93 5.47
C GLN A 283 32.07 18.63 6.57
N ALA A 284 31.59 17.86 7.56
CA ALA A 284 30.79 18.36 8.69
C ALA A 284 29.65 19.31 8.26
N GLY A 285 28.90 18.93 7.23
CA GLY A 285 27.77 19.70 6.68
C GLY A 285 28.14 20.87 5.77
N ASN A 286 29.41 21.26 5.65
CA ASN A 286 29.86 22.36 4.80
C ASN A 286 30.37 21.87 3.44
N PHE A 287 30.10 22.62 2.38
CA PHE A 287 30.66 22.38 1.06
C PHE A 287 32.06 23.00 0.94
N ILE A 288 33.05 22.17 0.62
CA ILE A 288 34.45 22.57 0.49
C ILE A 288 35.04 22.06 -0.82
N LEU A 289 35.98 22.81 -1.39
CA LEU A 289 36.80 22.35 -2.51
C LEU A 289 38.07 21.71 -1.95
N ALA A 290 38.14 20.38 -1.98
CA ALA A 290 39.28 19.63 -1.48
C ALA A 290 40.19 19.18 -2.63
N PRO A 291 41.52 19.15 -2.44
CA PRO A 291 42.43 18.45 -3.35
C PRO A 291 42.04 16.96 -3.45
N ARG A 292 42.19 16.35 -4.63
CA ARG A 292 41.82 14.94 -4.85
C ARG A 292 42.48 13.94 -3.88
N ASP A 293 43.68 14.24 -3.40
CA ASP A 293 44.42 13.38 -2.47
C ASP A 293 43.85 13.42 -1.04
N ASN A 294 43.11 14.48 -0.70
CA ASN A 294 42.47 14.63 0.60
C ASN A 294 41.06 14.01 0.65
N VAL A 295 40.53 13.57 -0.48
CA VAL A 295 39.22 12.91 -0.55
C VAL A 295 39.34 11.49 -0.01
N GLN A 296 38.53 11.15 0.98
CA GLN A 296 38.60 9.85 1.68
C GLN A 296 37.45 8.92 1.29
N PHE A 297 36.29 9.49 0.95
CA PHE A 297 35.12 8.74 0.51
C PHE A 297 34.45 9.43 -0.67
N ILE A 298 33.66 8.66 -1.41
CA ILE A 298 32.77 9.14 -2.46
C ILE A 298 31.41 8.44 -2.32
N ASP A 299 30.36 9.17 -2.67
CA ASP A 299 28.99 8.65 -2.77
C ASP A 299 28.89 7.42 -3.70
N VAL A 300 28.00 6.47 -3.37
CA VAL A 300 27.84 5.23 -4.16
C VAL A 300 27.04 5.49 -5.43
N SER A 301 25.95 6.25 -5.31
CA SER A 301 25.03 6.55 -6.41
C SER A 301 24.34 7.89 -6.16
N PRO A 302 24.02 8.67 -7.22
CA PRO A 302 23.24 9.89 -7.05
C PRO A 302 21.83 9.62 -6.47
N LYS A 303 21.27 8.43 -6.74
CA LYS A 303 19.98 7.96 -6.21
C LYS A 303 19.96 7.85 -4.67
N GLN A 304 21.12 7.79 -4.02
CA GLN A 304 21.19 7.65 -2.56
C GLN A 304 20.58 8.82 -1.80
N LEU A 305 20.51 10.00 -2.41
CA LEU A 305 19.95 11.20 -1.77
C LEU A 305 18.43 11.08 -1.56
N VAL A 306 17.74 10.44 -2.50
CA VAL A 306 16.27 10.48 -2.60
C VAL A 306 15.63 9.18 -2.08
N SER A 307 14.32 9.25 -1.81
CA SER A 307 13.51 8.07 -1.47
C SER A 307 13.13 7.26 -2.71
N VAL A 308 12.50 6.11 -2.48
CA VAL A 308 11.99 5.25 -3.56
C VAL A 308 11.00 6.00 -4.45
N ALA A 309 10.04 6.74 -3.88
CA ALA A 309 9.03 7.45 -4.67
C ALA A 309 9.62 8.61 -5.49
N ALA A 310 10.53 9.39 -4.91
CA ALA A 310 11.22 10.45 -5.64
C ALA A 310 12.18 9.88 -6.71
N SER A 311 12.77 8.70 -6.48
CA SER A 311 13.66 8.04 -7.44
C SER A 311 12.97 7.55 -8.73
N LEU A 312 11.64 7.50 -8.76
CA LEU A 312 10.83 7.09 -9.92
C LEU A 312 10.45 8.27 -10.85
N ILE A 313 10.81 9.50 -10.47
CA ILE A 313 10.57 10.69 -11.28
C ILE A 313 11.77 10.86 -12.23
N PRO A 314 11.61 10.70 -13.56
CA PRO A 314 12.68 10.98 -14.51
C PRO A 314 12.96 12.48 -14.54
N PHE A 315 14.16 12.91 -14.92
CA PHE A 315 14.53 14.33 -15.02
C PHE A 315 14.27 15.16 -13.75
N LEU A 316 14.31 14.53 -12.57
CA LEU A 316 14.06 15.18 -11.29
C LEU A 316 14.94 16.42 -11.07
N GLU A 317 16.16 16.40 -11.62
CA GLU A 317 17.10 17.51 -11.57
C GLU A 317 16.63 18.79 -12.30
N ASN A 318 15.58 18.70 -13.11
CA ASN A 318 14.98 19.83 -13.85
C ASN A 318 13.66 20.32 -13.25
N ASP A 319 13.26 19.78 -12.09
CA ASP A 319 12.04 20.18 -11.39
C ASP A 319 12.37 20.94 -10.10
N ASP A 320 11.55 21.96 -9.80
CA ASP A 320 11.54 22.56 -8.47
C ASP A 320 11.22 21.53 -7.38
N ALA A 321 11.87 21.66 -6.22
CA ALA A 321 11.74 20.71 -5.11
C ALA A 321 10.29 20.59 -4.61
N ASN A 322 9.51 21.67 -4.63
CA ASN A 322 8.10 21.60 -4.22
C ASN A 322 7.25 20.79 -5.21
N ARG A 323 7.58 20.86 -6.51
CA ARG A 323 6.91 20.05 -7.54
C ARG A 323 7.31 18.59 -7.44
N ALA A 324 8.59 18.31 -7.20
CA ALA A 324 9.07 16.97 -6.91
C ALA A 324 8.38 16.34 -5.69
N LEU A 325 8.21 17.10 -4.60
CA LEU A 325 7.47 16.68 -3.40
C LEU A 325 6.04 16.30 -3.75
N MET A 326 5.33 17.18 -4.48
CA MET A 326 3.97 16.90 -4.95
C MET A 326 3.92 15.67 -5.84
N GLY A 327 4.87 15.52 -6.77
CA GLY A 327 5.02 14.38 -7.66
C GLY A 327 5.17 13.06 -6.90
N SER A 328 6.08 12.99 -5.93
CA SER A 328 6.26 11.79 -5.09
C SER A 328 4.99 11.46 -4.29
N ASN A 329 4.27 12.47 -3.79
CA ASN A 329 3.06 12.28 -3.01
C ASN A 329 1.88 11.82 -3.87
N MET A 330 1.75 12.35 -5.09
CA MET A 330 0.67 12.00 -6.02
C MET A 330 0.83 10.60 -6.60
N GLN A 331 2.06 10.14 -6.84
CA GLN A 331 2.30 8.77 -7.28
C GLN A 331 1.75 7.72 -6.31
N ARG A 332 1.77 8.00 -5.00
CA ARG A 332 1.19 7.11 -3.96
C ARG A 332 -0.34 7.06 -3.99
N GLN A 333 -0.98 8.06 -4.58
CA GLN A 333 -2.43 8.17 -4.70
C GLN A 333 -2.95 7.58 -6.03
N ALA A 334 -2.06 7.13 -6.92
CA ALA A 334 -2.45 6.58 -8.22
C ALA A 334 -3.24 5.28 -8.05
N VAL A 335 -4.43 5.20 -8.63
CA VAL A 335 -5.28 4.00 -8.53
C VAL A 335 -4.90 2.95 -9.57
N PRO A 336 -5.01 1.64 -9.25
CA PRO A 336 -4.74 0.58 -10.20
C PRO A 336 -5.72 0.62 -11.38
N LEU A 337 -5.15 0.70 -12.58
CA LEU A 337 -5.89 0.68 -13.84
C LEU A 337 -6.16 -0.76 -14.27
N LEU A 338 -7.27 -0.97 -14.98
CA LEU A 338 -7.61 -2.26 -15.59
C LEU A 338 -6.51 -2.73 -16.57
N ARG A 339 -5.93 -1.76 -17.30
CA ARG A 339 -4.89 -1.92 -18.31
C ARG A 339 -3.74 -0.94 -18.03
N ALA A 340 -2.99 -1.21 -16.97
CA ALA A 340 -1.75 -0.49 -16.68
C ALA A 340 -0.70 -0.73 -17.78
N ARG A 341 0.15 0.27 -18.02
CA ARG A 341 1.30 0.17 -18.95
C ARG A 341 2.57 0.70 -18.29
N ALA A 342 3.71 0.05 -18.54
CA ALA A 342 5.02 0.51 -18.09
C ALA A 342 5.36 1.88 -18.73
N PRO A 343 6.04 2.77 -17.99
CA PRO A 343 6.43 4.08 -18.50
C PRO A 343 7.46 3.94 -19.63
N PHE A 344 7.29 4.67 -20.74
CA PHE A 344 8.30 4.71 -21.81
C PHE A 344 9.60 5.35 -21.34
N VAL A 345 9.50 6.30 -20.41
CA VAL A 345 10.62 6.98 -19.77
C VAL A 345 10.59 6.65 -18.28
N GLY A 346 11.35 5.64 -17.87
CA GLY A 346 11.52 5.25 -16.46
C GLY A 346 12.84 5.74 -15.88
N THR A 347 13.19 5.27 -14.68
CA THR A 347 14.50 5.54 -14.03
C THR A 347 15.31 4.26 -13.76
N GLY A 348 14.71 3.09 -14.05
CA GLY A 348 15.23 1.76 -13.73
C GLY A 348 14.92 1.31 -12.29
N MET A 349 14.21 2.13 -11.51
CA MET A 349 13.75 1.77 -10.16
C MET A 349 12.42 1.02 -10.16
N GLU A 350 11.72 0.99 -11.29
CA GLU A 350 10.39 0.41 -11.46
C GLU A 350 10.38 -1.09 -11.16
N TYR A 351 11.31 -1.85 -11.76
CA TYR A 351 11.45 -3.30 -11.53
C TYR A 351 11.77 -3.63 -10.08
N ILE A 352 12.70 -2.88 -9.47
CA ILE A 352 13.12 -3.09 -8.08
C ILE A 352 11.95 -2.81 -7.14
N THR A 353 11.23 -1.70 -7.36
CA THR A 353 10.08 -1.31 -6.55
C THR A 353 8.95 -2.32 -6.64
N ALA A 354 8.62 -2.80 -7.85
CA ALA A 354 7.59 -3.81 -8.04
C ALA A 354 7.96 -5.13 -7.33
N ARG A 355 9.20 -5.61 -7.52
CA ARG A 355 9.70 -6.84 -6.88
C ARG A 355 9.69 -6.76 -5.36
N ASP A 356 10.28 -5.71 -4.79
CA ASP A 356 10.49 -5.59 -3.35
C ASP A 356 9.21 -5.18 -2.60
N SER A 357 8.19 -4.67 -3.30
CA SER A 357 6.86 -4.42 -2.72
C SER A 357 6.11 -5.70 -2.31
N GLY A 358 6.42 -6.83 -2.96
CA GLY A 358 5.67 -8.08 -2.82
C GLY A 358 4.35 -8.13 -3.61
N ALA A 359 4.09 -7.15 -4.48
CA ALA A 359 2.92 -7.15 -5.36
C ALA A 359 3.00 -8.22 -6.45
N VAL A 360 4.21 -8.45 -6.96
CA VAL A 360 4.51 -9.47 -7.97
C VAL A 360 4.90 -10.81 -7.32
N ILE A 361 4.64 -11.91 -8.01
CA ILE A 361 5.10 -13.22 -7.57
C ILE A 361 6.50 -13.45 -8.09
N VAL A 362 7.43 -13.78 -7.19
CA VAL A 362 8.85 -14.01 -7.51
C VAL A 362 9.18 -15.49 -7.29
N ALA A 363 9.95 -16.07 -8.22
CA ALA A 363 10.45 -17.44 -8.11
C ALA A 363 11.41 -17.57 -6.93
N ARG A 364 11.10 -18.46 -5.98
CA ARG A 364 11.94 -18.76 -4.81
C ARG A 364 13.19 -19.55 -5.18
N ARG A 365 13.04 -20.46 -6.13
CA ARG A 365 14.07 -21.39 -6.63
C ARG A 365 14.08 -21.39 -8.16
N SER A 366 15.24 -21.67 -8.74
CA SER A 366 15.36 -21.87 -10.19
C SER A 366 14.67 -23.17 -10.60
N GLY A 367 14.07 -23.20 -11.78
CA GLY A 367 13.32 -24.37 -12.23
C GLY A 367 12.64 -24.17 -13.58
N THR A 368 11.80 -25.12 -13.96
CA THR A 368 11.00 -25.08 -15.18
C THR A 368 9.52 -25.00 -14.82
N ILE A 369 8.77 -24.17 -15.55
CA ILE A 369 7.32 -24.03 -15.34
C ILE A 369 6.60 -25.31 -15.81
N ASP A 370 5.95 -26.00 -14.88
CA ASP A 370 5.17 -27.22 -15.14
C ASP A 370 3.75 -26.88 -15.59
N TYR A 371 3.10 -25.99 -14.84
CA TYR A 371 1.70 -25.64 -15.04
C TYR A 371 1.46 -24.16 -14.73
N VAL A 372 0.64 -23.51 -15.57
CA VAL A 372 0.21 -22.12 -15.41
C VAL A 372 -1.27 -22.04 -15.72
N ASP A 373 -2.04 -21.53 -14.77
CA ASP A 373 -3.39 -21.05 -15.04
C ASP A 373 -3.57 -19.65 -14.47
N SER A 374 -4.82 -19.18 -14.39
CA SER A 374 -5.09 -17.88 -13.79
C SER A 374 -4.94 -17.89 -12.28
N GLN A 375 -5.13 -19.00 -11.57
CA GLN A 375 -5.20 -19.07 -10.11
C GLN A 375 -3.89 -19.51 -9.44
N ARG A 376 -3.00 -20.24 -10.13
CA ARG A 376 -1.75 -20.75 -9.60
C ARG A 376 -0.69 -20.96 -10.68
N ILE A 377 0.57 -20.92 -10.26
CA ILE A 377 1.74 -21.27 -11.05
C ILE A 377 2.47 -22.40 -10.32
N VAL A 378 2.87 -23.44 -11.05
CA VAL A 378 3.63 -24.55 -10.49
C VAL A 378 5.00 -24.58 -11.16
N VAL A 379 6.04 -24.38 -10.35
CA VAL A 379 7.44 -24.44 -10.78
C VAL A 379 8.02 -25.78 -10.32
N ARG A 380 8.52 -26.56 -11.28
CA ARG A 380 9.34 -27.74 -11.00
C ARG A 380 10.77 -27.30 -10.78
N VAL A 381 11.31 -27.52 -9.59
CA VAL A 381 12.65 -27.05 -9.23
C VAL A 381 13.69 -27.94 -9.91
N GLU A 382 14.75 -27.33 -10.44
CA GLU A 382 15.90 -28.06 -10.97
C GLU A 382 17.08 -27.86 -10.00
N SER A 383 17.74 -28.94 -9.56
CA SER A 383 18.97 -28.83 -8.78
C SER A 383 20.13 -28.44 -9.70
N GLU A 384 20.67 -27.23 -9.53
CA GLU A 384 21.81 -26.71 -10.31
C GLU A 384 23.17 -27.30 -9.87
N THR A 385 23.26 -28.03 -8.74
CA THR A 385 24.51 -28.62 -8.24
C THR A 385 24.54 -30.15 -8.34
N GLU A 386 25.54 -30.68 -9.06
CA GLU A 386 25.92 -32.10 -9.12
C GLU A 386 26.54 -32.64 -7.81
N ASP A 387 26.48 -31.88 -6.70
CA ASP A 387 27.00 -32.32 -5.41
C ASP A 387 26.04 -33.34 -4.79
N ALA A 388 26.41 -34.62 -4.95
CA ALA A 388 25.68 -35.81 -4.51
C ALA A 388 25.24 -35.84 -3.02
N ASN A 389 25.73 -34.92 -2.18
CA ASN A 389 25.43 -34.85 -0.75
C ASN A 389 24.39 -33.81 -0.32
N THR A 390 23.91 -32.93 -1.21
CA THR A 390 22.92 -31.89 -0.85
C THR A 390 21.56 -32.19 -1.44
N SER A 391 21.00 -33.33 -1.08
CA SER A 391 19.68 -33.83 -1.49
C SER A 391 18.50 -33.10 -0.82
N LYS A 392 18.63 -31.80 -0.53
CA LYS A 392 17.65 -31.02 0.27
C LYS A 392 16.65 -30.20 -0.54
N GLU A 393 16.79 -30.10 -1.86
CA GLU A 393 16.05 -29.10 -2.65
C GLU A 393 15.18 -29.65 -3.79
N MET A 394 14.77 -30.92 -3.74
CA MET A 394 13.85 -31.49 -4.74
C MET A 394 12.38 -31.17 -4.40
N GLY A 395 11.53 -31.00 -5.41
CA GLY A 395 10.10 -30.76 -5.25
C GLY A 395 9.50 -29.68 -6.14
N ALA A 396 8.21 -29.44 -5.96
CA ALA A 396 7.46 -28.40 -6.65
C ALA A 396 7.26 -27.16 -5.75
N ASP A 397 7.39 -25.98 -6.33
CA ASP A 397 6.91 -24.75 -5.70
C ASP A 397 5.56 -24.35 -6.32
N ILE A 398 4.50 -24.35 -5.51
CA ILE A 398 3.17 -23.89 -5.91
C ILE A 398 2.98 -22.44 -5.46
N TYR A 399 2.70 -21.56 -6.41
CA TYR A 399 2.46 -20.14 -6.19
C TYR A 399 0.98 -19.81 -6.43
N PRO A 400 0.15 -19.73 -5.38
CA PRO A 400 -1.23 -19.28 -5.52
C PRO A 400 -1.27 -17.78 -5.84
N MET A 401 -2.10 -17.40 -6.80
CA MET A 401 -2.33 -16.02 -7.22
C MET A 401 -3.55 -15.42 -6.54
N THR A 402 -3.43 -14.16 -6.17
CA THR A 402 -4.56 -13.38 -5.63
C THR A 402 -5.43 -12.85 -6.76
N LYS A 403 -6.75 -13.07 -6.68
CA LYS A 403 -7.74 -12.58 -7.65
C LYS A 403 -8.77 -11.69 -6.99
N PHE A 404 -9.02 -10.53 -7.62
CA PHE A 404 -10.08 -9.58 -7.26
C PHE A 404 -10.23 -9.37 -5.74
N LYS A 405 -9.10 -9.23 -5.04
CA LYS A 405 -9.10 -9.00 -3.59
C LYS A 405 -9.24 -7.51 -3.33
N ARG A 406 -10.10 -7.16 -2.36
CA ARG A 406 -10.23 -5.79 -1.86
C ARG A 406 -8.96 -5.33 -1.14
N SER A 407 -8.50 -4.12 -1.44
CA SER A 407 -7.48 -3.40 -0.66
C SER A 407 -8.10 -2.55 0.46
N ASN A 408 -7.28 -2.05 1.39
CA ASN A 408 -7.75 -1.14 2.44
C ASN A 408 -8.39 0.17 1.90
N GLN A 409 -8.02 0.59 0.69
CA GLN A 409 -8.57 1.79 0.02
C GLN A 409 -9.65 1.43 -1.02
N ASN A 410 -10.26 0.24 -0.89
CA ASN A 410 -11.30 -0.28 -1.79
C ASN A 410 -10.85 -0.41 -3.26
N THR A 411 -9.55 -0.47 -3.54
CA THR A 411 -9.02 -0.78 -4.88
C THR A 411 -8.93 -2.29 -5.09
N CYS A 412 -8.74 -2.70 -6.33
CA CYS A 412 -8.63 -4.12 -6.70
C CYS A 412 -7.16 -4.59 -6.72
N ILE A 413 -6.87 -5.65 -5.96
CA ILE A 413 -5.62 -6.40 -6.01
C ILE A 413 -5.87 -7.66 -6.83
N THR A 414 -5.26 -7.72 -8.02
CA THR A 414 -5.32 -8.88 -8.89
C THR A 414 -3.96 -9.17 -9.47
N GLN A 415 -3.58 -10.44 -9.53
CA GLN A 415 -2.35 -10.91 -10.14
C GLN A 415 -2.61 -11.59 -11.48
N LYS A 416 -1.65 -11.54 -12.41
CA LYS A 416 -1.74 -12.16 -13.74
C LYS A 416 -0.42 -12.88 -14.07
N PRO A 417 -0.45 -14.13 -14.55
CA PRO A 417 0.77 -14.85 -14.90
C PRO A 417 1.43 -14.22 -16.13
N ILE A 418 2.77 -14.15 -16.11
CA ILE A 418 3.60 -13.65 -17.24
C ILE A 418 4.26 -14.83 -17.96
N VAL A 419 4.63 -15.86 -17.18
CA VAL A 419 5.37 -17.03 -17.66
C VAL A 419 4.50 -18.01 -18.43
N ARG A 420 5.14 -18.80 -19.30
CA ARG A 420 4.49 -19.85 -20.09
C ARG A 420 4.95 -21.23 -19.63
N VAL A 421 4.11 -22.24 -19.86
CA VAL A 421 4.45 -23.65 -19.60
C VAL A 421 5.72 -24.04 -20.38
N GLY A 422 6.65 -24.72 -19.71
CA GLY A 422 7.95 -25.12 -20.25
C GLY A 422 9.04 -24.04 -20.21
N GLN A 423 8.73 -22.82 -19.80
CA GLN A 423 9.75 -21.76 -19.65
C GLN A 423 10.68 -22.07 -18.46
N LYS A 424 11.99 -21.93 -18.66
CA LYS A 424 12.97 -21.95 -17.56
C LYS A 424 12.96 -20.61 -16.83
N VAL A 425 12.97 -20.66 -15.51
CA VAL A 425 12.97 -19.50 -14.61
C VAL A 425 14.12 -19.58 -13.63
N HIS A 426 14.72 -18.43 -13.33
CA HIS A 426 15.80 -18.33 -12.35
C HIS A 426 15.26 -17.82 -11.01
N LYS A 427 15.95 -18.15 -9.92
CA LYS A 427 15.68 -17.58 -8.59
C LYS A 427 15.64 -16.06 -8.65
N GLY A 428 14.57 -15.45 -8.14
CA GLY A 428 14.37 -14.00 -8.15
C GLY A 428 13.68 -13.44 -9.40
N GLN A 429 13.35 -14.27 -10.40
CA GLN A 429 12.59 -13.85 -11.58
C GLN A 429 11.10 -13.66 -11.25
N VAL A 430 10.47 -12.66 -11.85
CA VAL A 430 9.03 -12.42 -11.71
C VAL A 430 8.23 -13.43 -12.54
N LEU A 431 7.31 -14.13 -11.88
CA LEU A 431 6.42 -15.15 -12.46
C LEU A 431 5.04 -14.57 -12.84
N ALA A 432 4.52 -13.67 -12.01
CA ALA A 432 3.22 -13.04 -12.19
C ALA A 432 3.25 -11.55 -11.82
N ASP A 433 2.59 -10.75 -12.65
CA ASP A 433 2.33 -9.34 -12.39
C ASP A 433 1.27 -9.16 -11.30
N GLY A 434 1.37 -8.08 -10.54
CA GLY A 434 0.40 -7.64 -9.54
C GLY A 434 -0.44 -6.45 -10.00
N PRO A 435 -1.12 -5.76 -9.07
CA PRO A 435 -1.75 -4.48 -9.39
C PRO A 435 -0.68 -3.44 -9.73
N CYS A 436 -0.95 -2.61 -10.75
CA CYS A 436 -0.01 -1.59 -11.23
C CYS A 436 1.37 -2.14 -11.63
N THR A 437 1.44 -3.32 -12.26
CA THR A 437 2.70 -3.80 -12.87
C THR A 437 2.48 -4.32 -14.27
N GLU A 438 3.52 -4.23 -15.11
CA GLU A 438 3.58 -4.82 -16.45
C GLU A 438 4.97 -5.43 -16.65
N LEU A 439 5.03 -6.73 -16.93
CA LEU A 439 6.26 -7.49 -17.14
C LEU A 439 7.27 -7.38 -15.98
N GLY A 440 6.76 -7.24 -14.75
CA GLY A 440 7.58 -7.07 -13.55
C GLY A 440 8.02 -5.63 -13.27
N GLU A 441 7.74 -4.67 -14.15
CA GLU A 441 7.98 -3.25 -13.88
C GLU A 441 6.75 -2.56 -13.26
N LEU A 442 6.99 -1.53 -12.46
CA LEU A 442 5.94 -0.73 -11.85
C LEU A 442 5.24 0.15 -12.89
N ALA A 443 3.95 -0.12 -13.10
CA ALA A 443 3.05 0.54 -14.05
C ALA A 443 1.89 1.23 -13.30
N LEU A 444 2.15 2.37 -12.65
CA LEU A 444 1.12 3.16 -11.95
C LEU A 444 0.06 3.83 -12.84
N GLY A 445 0.31 3.96 -14.14
CA GLY A 445 -0.52 4.72 -15.07
C GLY A 445 -0.34 4.28 -16.51
N ARG A 446 -0.29 5.25 -17.42
CA ARG A 446 -0.15 5.00 -18.85
C ARG A 446 0.52 6.18 -19.57
N ASN A 447 1.30 5.88 -20.60
CA ASN A 447 1.84 6.89 -21.52
C ASN A 447 0.72 7.35 -22.46
N VAL A 448 0.53 8.66 -22.57
CA VAL A 448 -0.51 9.28 -23.41
C VAL A 448 0.07 10.37 -24.28
N LEU A 449 -0.47 10.52 -25.49
CA LEU A 449 -0.07 11.57 -26.43
C LEU A 449 -0.65 12.91 -25.98
N VAL A 450 0.22 13.86 -25.65
CA VAL A 450 -0.16 15.17 -25.12
C VAL A 450 0.28 16.30 -26.01
N ALA A 451 -0.49 17.39 -26.01
CA ALA A 451 -0.12 18.66 -26.62
C ALA A 451 -0.16 19.79 -25.57
N PHE A 452 0.89 20.61 -25.55
CA PHE A 452 0.96 21.78 -24.68
C PHE A 452 0.46 23.03 -25.41
N MET A 453 -0.84 23.29 -25.37
CA MET A 453 -1.47 24.47 -25.97
C MET A 453 -2.73 24.88 -25.23
N PRO A 454 -3.12 26.16 -25.21
CA PRO A 454 -4.44 26.56 -24.74
C PRO A 454 -5.53 26.04 -25.68
N TRP A 455 -6.64 25.56 -25.13
CA TRP A 455 -7.78 25.07 -25.91
C TRP A 455 -9.09 25.68 -25.44
N ARG A 456 -9.49 26.80 -26.07
CA ARG A 456 -10.81 27.46 -25.90
C ARG A 456 -11.26 27.66 -24.44
N GLY A 457 -10.31 27.80 -23.51
CA GLY A 457 -10.56 27.95 -22.08
C GLY A 457 -10.88 26.66 -21.31
N TYR A 458 -10.96 25.49 -21.97
CA TYR A 458 -11.25 24.21 -21.30
C TYR A 458 -10.10 23.71 -20.43
N ASN A 459 -8.87 24.12 -20.72
CA ASN A 459 -7.69 23.84 -19.90
C ASN A 459 -7.23 25.08 -19.11
N PHE A 460 -8.16 25.95 -18.72
CA PHE A 460 -7.86 27.10 -17.86
C PHE A 460 -7.35 26.65 -16.48
N GLU A 461 -6.40 27.41 -15.92
CA GLU A 461 -5.62 27.01 -14.74
C GLU A 461 -4.99 25.61 -14.91
N ASP A 462 -5.49 24.64 -14.14
CA ASP A 462 -5.04 23.25 -14.07
C ASP A 462 -6.07 22.28 -14.64
N ALA A 463 -7.06 22.79 -15.36
CA ALA A 463 -8.02 21.93 -16.03
C ALA A 463 -7.34 21.10 -17.13
N ILE A 464 -7.76 19.85 -17.26
CA ILE A 464 -7.27 18.91 -18.26
C ILE A 464 -8.40 18.62 -19.23
N LEU A 465 -8.07 18.65 -20.52
CA LEU A 465 -8.94 18.24 -21.61
C LEU A 465 -8.55 16.84 -22.06
N VAL A 466 -9.54 15.95 -22.18
CA VAL A 466 -9.30 14.54 -22.48
C VAL A 466 -10.10 14.13 -23.73
N SER A 467 -9.50 13.30 -24.59
CA SER A 467 -10.20 12.70 -25.73
C SER A 467 -11.18 11.60 -25.30
N GLU A 468 -12.34 11.53 -25.94
CA GLU A 468 -13.33 10.46 -25.79
C GLU A 468 -12.73 9.08 -26.08
N ARG A 469 -11.73 9.00 -26.97
CA ARG A 469 -10.99 7.76 -27.27
C ARG A 469 -10.51 7.04 -26.03
N MET A 470 -10.00 7.81 -25.06
CA MET A 470 -9.44 7.26 -23.83
C MET A 470 -10.49 6.62 -22.92
N VAL A 471 -11.73 7.12 -22.98
CA VAL A 471 -12.87 6.56 -22.24
C VAL A 471 -13.40 5.32 -22.97
N LYS A 472 -13.47 5.38 -24.30
CA LYS A 472 -13.91 4.29 -25.17
C LYS A 472 -12.99 3.06 -25.07
N ASP A 473 -11.68 3.28 -25.09
CA ASP A 473 -10.66 2.24 -25.02
C ASP A 473 -10.32 1.79 -23.58
N ASP A 474 -11.06 2.31 -22.58
CA ASP A 474 -10.90 2.03 -21.14
C ASP A 474 -9.45 2.23 -20.63
N TYR A 475 -8.79 3.32 -21.05
CA TYR A 475 -7.40 3.60 -20.64
C TYR A 475 -7.26 3.78 -19.13
N TYR A 476 -8.17 4.57 -18.54
CA TYR A 476 -8.14 4.97 -17.13
C TYR A 476 -9.32 4.41 -16.32
N THR A 477 -9.83 3.25 -16.74
CA THR A 477 -10.88 2.53 -16.01
C THR A 477 -10.25 1.76 -14.85
N SER A 478 -10.74 1.98 -13.63
CA SER A 478 -10.29 1.30 -12.41
C SER A 478 -11.38 0.38 -11.86
N ILE A 479 -10.99 -0.68 -11.16
CA ILE A 479 -11.92 -1.57 -10.44
C ILE A 479 -11.85 -1.21 -8.95
N HIS A 480 -13.01 -0.91 -8.38
CA HIS A 480 -13.18 -0.68 -6.96
C HIS A 480 -14.01 -1.80 -6.36
N ILE A 481 -13.60 -2.31 -5.20
CA ILE A 481 -14.30 -3.39 -4.51
C ILE A 481 -14.70 -2.86 -3.14
N GLU A 482 -16.00 -2.71 -2.95
CA GLU A 482 -16.58 -2.33 -1.66
C GLU A 482 -17.06 -3.56 -0.91
N GLU A 483 -16.90 -3.52 0.41
CA GLU A 483 -17.33 -4.56 1.32
C GLU A 483 -18.49 -4.01 2.14
N PHE A 484 -19.63 -4.68 2.04
CA PHE A 484 -20.77 -4.44 2.90
C PHE A 484 -20.92 -5.63 3.84
N GLU A 485 -21.20 -5.36 5.10
CA GLU A 485 -21.36 -6.40 6.10
C GLU A 485 -22.67 -6.22 6.87
N ILE A 486 -23.27 -7.36 7.23
CA ILE A 486 -24.45 -7.40 8.09
C ILE A 486 -24.28 -8.52 9.12
N GLU A 487 -24.61 -8.17 10.35
CA GLU A 487 -24.60 -9.10 11.49
C GLU A 487 -26.03 -9.46 11.87
N ALA A 488 -26.25 -10.76 12.09
CA ALA A 488 -27.43 -11.28 12.76
C ALA A 488 -27.11 -11.47 14.24
N ARG A 489 -27.84 -10.76 15.11
CA ARG A 489 -27.60 -10.74 16.55
C ARG A 489 -28.71 -11.42 17.33
N ASP A 490 -28.34 -11.98 18.46
CA ASP A 490 -29.30 -12.45 19.45
C ASP A 490 -29.80 -11.24 20.26
N THR A 491 -31.07 -10.88 20.11
CA THR A 491 -31.68 -9.74 20.80
C THR A 491 -32.54 -10.21 21.97
N LYS A 492 -32.89 -9.29 22.88
CA LYS A 492 -33.79 -9.61 24.00
C LYS A 492 -35.18 -10.07 23.56
N LEU A 493 -35.62 -9.68 22.36
CA LEU A 493 -36.93 -10.03 21.81
C LEU A 493 -36.90 -11.35 21.02
N GLY A 494 -35.71 -11.89 20.75
CA GLY A 494 -35.47 -13.08 19.94
C GLY A 494 -34.24 -12.94 19.04
N PRO A 495 -33.79 -14.04 18.42
CA PRO A 495 -32.70 -13.99 17.46
C PRO A 495 -33.12 -13.26 16.18
N GLU A 496 -32.22 -12.46 15.62
CA GLU A 496 -32.36 -11.98 14.24
C GLU A 496 -32.03 -13.11 13.27
N GLU A 497 -32.79 -13.19 12.19
CA GLU A 497 -32.65 -14.24 11.19
C GLU A 497 -32.28 -13.64 9.83
N ILE A 498 -31.39 -14.34 9.11
CA ILE A 498 -31.07 -14.05 7.71
C ILE A 498 -31.95 -14.99 6.88
N THR A 499 -32.90 -14.41 6.15
CA THR A 499 -33.93 -15.14 5.41
C THR A 499 -34.38 -14.36 4.19
N ARG A 500 -34.91 -15.08 3.20
CA ARG A 500 -35.56 -14.51 2.02
C ARG A 500 -36.97 -13.99 2.30
N ASP A 501 -37.61 -14.43 3.38
CA ASP A 501 -38.97 -14.04 3.75
C ASP A 501 -38.98 -12.66 4.45
N ILE A 502 -39.06 -11.59 3.65
CA ILE A 502 -38.98 -10.20 4.11
C ILE A 502 -40.36 -9.54 3.97
N PRO A 503 -40.91 -8.93 5.04
CA PRO A 503 -42.24 -8.32 4.99
C PRO A 503 -42.26 -7.07 4.08
N ASN A 504 -43.34 -6.90 3.32
CA ASN A 504 -43.63 -5.72 2.49
C ASN A 504 -42.62 -5.45 1.35
N VAL A 505 -41.88 -6.46 0.90
CA VAL A 505 -40.97 -6.38 -0.26
C VAL A 505 -41.59 -7.09 -1.47
N SER A 506 -41.51 -6.49 -2.66
CA SER A 506 -42.02 -7.11 -3.89
C SER A 506 -41.10 -8.25 -4.36
N GLU A 507 -41.69 -9.28 -4.99
CA GLU A 507 -40.94 -10.45 -5.49
C GLU A 507 -39.79 -10.09 -6.45
N SER A 508 -39.90 -8.96 -7.16
CA SER A 508 -38.85 -8.46 -8.05
C SER A 508 -37.50 -8.25 -7.35
N PHE A 509 -37.51 -7.76 -6.10
CA PHE A 509 -36.29 -7.54 -5.32
C PHE A 509 -35.74 -8.85 -4.70
N LEU A 510 -36.54 -9.92 -4.70
CA LEU A 510 -36.18 -11.23 -4.15
C LEU A 510 -35.69 -12.21 -5.23
N LEU A 511 -35.59 -11.78 -6.50
CA LEU A 511 -35.19 -12.64 -7.62
C LEU A 511 -33.72 -13.06 -7.55
N ASP A 512 -32.83 -12.16 -7.14
CA ASP A 512 -31.39 -12.42 -7.07
C ASP A 512 -30.92 -12.98 -5.72
N LEU A 513 -31.83 -13.09 -4.74
CA LEU A 513 -31.58 -13.73 -3.46
C LEU A 513 -31.76 -15.24 -3.55
N ASP A 514 -30.84 -15.97 -2.94
CA ASP A 514 -30.95 -17.42 -2.76
C ASP A 514 -31.97 -17.78 -1.65
N ASP A 515 -32.19 -19.08 -1.44
CA ASP A 515 -33.13 -19.57 -0.43
C ASP A 515 -32.72 -19.21 1.01
N SER A 516 -31.44 -18.86 1.23
CA SER A 516 -30.93 -18.35 2.52
C SER A 516 -31.12 -16.84 2.67
N GLY A 517 -31.63 -16.14 1.65
CA GLY A 517 -31.79 -14.68 1.65
C GLY A 517 -30.50 -13.92 1.35
N ILE A 518 -29.53 -14.54 0.68
CA ILE A 518 -28.24 -13.94 0.33
C ILE A 518 -28.15 -13.76 -1.18
N ILE A 519 -27.61 -12.62 -1.63
CA ILE A 519 -27.47 -12.36 -3.06
C ILE A 519 -26.49 -13.32 -3.76
N ARG A 520 -26.84 -13.76 -4.96
CA ARG A 520 -25.98 -14.64 -5.77
C ARG A 520 -24.73 -13.92 -6.29
N ILE A 521 -23.62 -14.66 -6.36
CA ILE A 521 -22.39 -14.18 -7.00
C ILE A 521 -22.64 -14.00 -8.50
N GLY A 522 -22.20 -12.87 -9.05
CA GLY A 522 -22.41 -12.48 -10.45
C GLY A 522 -23.70 -11.68 -10.71
N ALA A 523 -24.55 -11.45 -9.70
CA ALA A 523 -25.68 -10.54 -9.84
C ALA A 523 -25.19 -9.10 -10.08
N SER A 524 -25.89 -8.37 -10.96
CA SER A 524 -25.70 -6.94 -11.15
C SER A 524 -26.62 -6.20 -10.19
N VAL A 525 -26.07 -5.36 -9.35
CA VAL A 525 -26.82 -4.62 -8.32
C VAL A 525 -26.84 -3.12 -8.60
N LYS A 526 -27.95 -2.51 -8.27
CA LYS A 526 -28.20 -1.07 -8.32
C LYS A 526 -28.55 -0.55 -6.93
N PRO A 527 -28.48 0.78 -6.73
CA PRO A 527 -28.97 1.39 -5.50
C PRO A 527 -30.40 0.97 -5.16
N GLY A 528 -30.61 0.52 -3.93
CA GLY A 528 -31.92 0.04 -3.46
C GLY A 528 -32.15 -1.47 -3.54
N ASP A 529 -31.27 -2.22 -4.22
CA ASP A 529 -31.38 -3.68 -4.26
C ASP A 529 -30.97 -4.31 -2.91
N ILE A 530 -31.63 -5.42 -2.54
CA ILE A 530 -31.34 -6.15 -1.30
C ILE A 530 -30.15 -7.07 -1.52
N LEU A 531 -29.08 -6.88 -0.74
CA LEU A 531 -27.88 -7.72 -0.77
C LEU A 531 -28.01 -8.92 0.17
N VAL A 532 -28.59 -8.70 1.35
CA VAL A 532 -28.82 -9.75 2.35
C VAL A 532 -30.12 -9.44 3.09
N GLY A 533 -31.07 -10.36 3.01
CA GLY A 533 -32.33 -10.30 3.74
C GLY A 533 -32.12 -10.53 5.23
N LYS A 534 -32.56 -9.59 6.07
CA LYS A 534 -32.51 -9.73 7.53
C LYS A 534 -33.82 -9.27 8.16
N VAL A 535 -34.35 -10.12 9.04
CA VAL A 535 -35.55 -9.82 9.82
C VAL A 535 -35.22 -9.71 11.30
N THR A 536 -35.73 -8.67 11.94
CA THR A 536 -35.57 -8.44 13.38
C THR A 536 -36.93 -8.57 14.07
N PRO A 537 -37.07 -9.35 15.16
CA PRO A 537 -38.32 -9.44 15.91
C PRO A 537 -38.70 -8.06 16.48
N LYS A 538 -39.96 -7.67 16.27
CA LYS A 538 -40.49 -6.37 16.65
C LYS A 538 -41.44 -6.52 17.83
N GLY A 539 -41.31 -5.64 18.83
CA GLY A 539 -42.28 -5.54 19.93
C GLY A 539 -43.64 -4.98 19.47
N GLU A 540 -44.67 -5.19 20.28
CA GLU A 540 -46.02 -4.71 19.99
C GLU A 540 -46.07 -3.17 19.98
N THR A 541 -46.33 -2.57 18.81
CA THR A 541 -46.45 -1.11 18.65
C THR A 541 -47.89 -0.64 18.81
N GLN A 542 -48.13 0.36 19.65
CA GLN A 542 -49.42 1.05 19.73
C GLN A 542 -49.61 1.94 18.50
N LEU A 543 -50.53 1.54 17.61
CA LEU A 543 -50.88 2.27 16.40
C LEU A 543 -51.81 3.46 16.72
N THR A 544 -51.73 4.52 15.91
CA THR A 544 -52.69 5.64 16.00
C THR A 544 -54.10 5.20 15.54
N PRO A 545 -55.18 5.91 15.90
CA PRO A 545 -56.53 5.58 15.43
C PRO A 545 -56.65 5.49 13.90
N GLU A 546 -55.93 6.34 13.18
CA GLU A 546 -55.89 6.36 11.70
C GLU A 546 -55.21 5.11 11.14
N GLU A 547 -54.07 4.71 11.70
CA GLU A 547 -53.37 3.48 11.31
C GLU A 547 -54.18 2.22 11.66
N LYS A 548 -54.88 2.23 12.80
CA LYS A 548 -55.80 1.14 13.18
C LYS A 548 -56.95 1.00 12.19
N LEU A 549 -57.55 2.13 11.79
CA LEU A 549 -58.62 2.14 10.80
C LEU A 549 -58.12 1.63 9.44
N LEU A 550 -56.95 2.11 8.99
CA LEU A 550 -56.31 1.64 7.75
C LEU A 550 -56.11 0.13 7.75
N ARG A 551 -55.56 -0.44 8.82
CA ARG A 551 -55.38 -1.89 8.94
C ARG A 551 -56.71 -2.65 8.98
N ALA A 552 -57.73 -2.10 9.64
CA ALA A 552 -59.05 -2.70 9.66
C ALA A 552 -59.71 -2.72 8.27
N ILE A 553 -59.46 -1.69 7.45
CA ILE A 553 -59.96 -1.60 6.06
C ILE A 553 -59.22 -2.59 5.14
N PHE A 554 -57.89 -2.65 5.21
CA PHE A 554 -57.07 -3.44 4.29
C PHE A 554 -56.82 -4.90 4.76
N GLY A 555 -57.18 -5.23 6.00
CA GLY A 555 -57.00 -6.59 6.54
C GLY A 555 -55.54 -7.00 6.73
N GLU A 556 -54.60 -6.05 6.68
CA GLU A 556 -53.17 -6.30 6.86
C GLU A 556 -52.88 -6.73 8.31
N LYS A 557 -52.36 -7.95 8.48
CA LYS A 557 -51.88 -8.42 9.78
C LYS A 557 -50.62 -7.64 10.17
N ALA A 558 -50.48 -7.33 11.46
CA ALA A 558 -49.23 -6.78 11.97
C ALA A 558 -48.12 -7.81 11.71
N GLY A 559 -47.07 -7.44 10.96
CA GLY A 559 -45.86 -8.24 10.93
C GLY A 559 -45.20 -8.20 12.31
N ASP A 560 -44.96 -9.39 12.89
CA ASP A 560 -44.20 -9.55 14.15
C ASP A 560 -42.69 -9.29 13.95
N VAL A 561 -42.28 -9.13 12.70
CA VAL A 561 -40.90 -8.87 12.29
C VAL A 561 -40.79 -7.56 11.51
N ARG A 562 -39.63 -6.91 11.65
CA ARG A 562 -39.25 -5.71 10.91
C ARG A 562 -38.15 -6.05 9.92
N ASP A 563 -38.23 -5.47 8.73
CA ASP A 563 -37.13 -5.49 7.77
C ASP A 563 -35.93 -4.68 8.30
N ALA A 564 -34.80 -5.36 8.42
CA ALA A 564 -33.50 -4.82 8.79
C ALA A 564 -32.41 -5.26 7.79
N SER A 565 -32.82 -5.54 6.55
CA SER A 565 -31.98 -6.07 5.48
C SER A 565 -30.86 -5.11 5.07
N LEU A 566 -29.79 -5.68 4.51
CA LEU A 566 -28.70 -4.95 3.92
C LEU A 566 -29.08 -4.53 2.49
N ILE A 567 -29.19 -3.23 2.26
CA ILE A 567 -29.55 -2.65 0.96
C ILE A 567 -28.32 -2.02 0.32
N CYS A 568 -28.19 -2.14 -0.99
CA CYS A 568 -27.14 -1.49 -1.77
C CYS A 568 -27.28 0.04 -1.66
N PRO A 569 -26.26 0.76 -1.16
CA PRO A 569 -26.36 2.19 -0.90
C PRO A 569 -26.42 3.02 -2.19
N PRO A 570 -26.92 4.27 -2.11
CA PRO A 570 -26.98 5.18 -3.25
C PRO A 570 -25.59 5.48 -3.82
N GLY A 571 -25.49 5.47 -5.15
CA GLY A 571 -24.26 5.72 -5.89
C GLY A 571 -23.37 4.49 -6.13
N ILE A 572 -23.76 3.32 -5.63
CA ILE A 572 -23.06 2.05 -5.86
C ILE A 572 -23.82 1.25 -6.92
N GLU A 573 -23.16 1.00 -8.05
CA GLU A 573 -23.65 0.14 -9.13
C GLU A 573 -22.50 -0.78 -9.56
N GLY A 574 -22.74 -2.08 -9.54
CA GLY A 574 -21.68 -3.04 -9.77
C GLY A 574 -22.14 -4.49 -9.78
N ILE A 575 -21.17 -5.39 -9.74
CA ILE A 575 -21.39 -6.84 -9.79
C ILE A 575 -20.93 -7.46 -8.48
N ILE A 576 -21.70 -8.41 -7.95
CA ILE A 576 -21.29 -9.19 -6.78
C ILE A 576 -20.14 -10.12 -7.18
N VAL A 577 -18.96 -9.94 -6.57
CA VAL A 577 -17.76 -10.75 -6.88
C VAL A 577 -17.55 -11.87 -5.87
N GLY A 578 -17.99 -11.66 -4.63
CA GLY A 578 -17.83 -12.67 -3.60
C GLY A 578 -18.76 -12.43 -2.42
N VAL A 579 -19.08 -13.50 -1.71
CA VAL A 579 -19.81 -13.47 -0.46
C VAL A 579 -19.08 -14.37 0.53
N LYS A 580 -18.87 -13.88 1.76
CA LYS A 580 -18.30 -14.65 2.85
C LYS A 580 -19.29 -14.74 3.99
N ILE A 581 -19.52 -15.96 4.46
CA ILE A 581 -20.44 -16.26 5.55
C ILE A 581 -19.61 -16.80 6.70
N PHE A 582 -19.67 -16.12 7.84
CA PHE A 582 -19.05 -16.56 9.08
C PHE A 582 -20.15 -16.99 10.04
N SER A 583 -20.05 -18.22 10.53
CA SER A 583 -21.02 -18.81 11.45
C SER A 583 -20.36 -19.14 12.77
N ARG A 584 -21.01 -18.80 13.88
CA ARG A 584 -20.50 -19.13 15.22
C ARG A 584 -20.39 -20.65 15.38
N LYS A 585 -19.31 -21.09 16.03
CA LYS A 585 -19.10 -22.48 16.42
C LYS A 585 -20.29 -23.05 17.23
N GLY A 586 -20.85 -24.16 16.75
CA GLY A 586 -21.97 -24.86 17.40
C GLY A 586 -23.34 -24.62 16.77
N ILE A 587 -23.44 -23.70 15.80
CA ILE A 587 -24.65 -23.48 15.00
C ILE A 587 -24.51 -24.28 13.69
N GLU A 588 -25.60 -24.86 13.20
CA GLU A 588 -25.61 -25.53 11.91
C GLU A 588 -25.29 -24.54 10.78
N LYS A 589 -24.39 -24.96 9.89
CA LYS A 589 -24.01 -24.18 8.71
C LYS A 589 -25.11 -24.31 7.65
N ASP A 590 -25.45 -23.19 7.02
CA ASP A 590 -26.34 -23.19 5.86
C ASP A 590 -25.72 -23.96 4.69
N ASP A 591 -26.54 -24.43 3.76
CA ASP A 591 -26.06 -25.20 2.60
C ASP A 591 -25.11 -24.40 1.72
N ARG A 592 -25.30 -23.07 1.65
CA ARG A 592 -24.35 -22.16 0.98
C ARG A 592 -22.97 -22.15 1.63
N ALA A 593 -22.91 -22.13 2.95
CA ALA A 593 -21.63 -22.15 3.67
C ALA A 593 -20.91 -23.49 3.50
N LYS A 594 -21.65 -24.60 3.45
CA LYS A 594 -21.08 -25.94 3.15
C LYS A 594 -20.53 -26.02 1.73
N ALA A 595 -21.23 -25.46 0.74
CA ALA A 595 -20.79 -25.46 -0.65
C ALA A 595 -19.47 -24.69 -0.85
N ILE A 596 -19.33 -23.52 -0.23
CA ILE A 596 -18.09 -22.71 -0.28
C ILE A 596 -16.92 -23.47 0.36
N GLU A 597 -17.15 -24.07 1.52
CA GLU A 597 -16.13 -24.88 2.21
C GLU A 597 -15.68 -26.09 1.37
N GLN A 598 -16.61 -26.74 0.68
CA GLN A 598 -16.31 -27.87 -0.19
C GLN A 598 -15.46 -27.48 -1.40
N GLU A 599 -15.76 -26.35 -2.06
CA GLU A 599 -14.97 -25.86 -3.20
C GLU A 599 -13.52 -25.54 -2.81
N GLU A 600 -13.31 -24.92 -1.64
CA GLU A 600 -11.96 -24.68 -1.10
C GLU A 600 -11.21 -25.99 -0.83
N LEU A 601 -11.88 -26.99 -0.26
CA LEU A 601 -11.31 -28.32 0.01
C LEU A 601 -10.90 -29.06 -1.28
N GLU A 602 -11.74 -29.04 -2.31
CA GLU A 602 -11.44 -29.67 -3.61
C GLU A 602 -10.22 -29.03 -4.28
N MET A 603 -10.08 -27.71 -4.21
CA MET A 603 -8.91 -27.01 -4.75
C MET A 603 -7.62 -27.38 -4.01
N MET A 604 -7.72 -27.50 -2.68
CA MET A 604 -6.62 -27.96 -1.84
C MET A 604 -6.20 -29.40 -2.20
N GLU A 605 -7.15 -30.32 -2.38
CA GLU A 605 -6.85 -31.71 -2.75
C GLU A 605 -6.15 -31.81 -4.11
N LYS A 606 -6.53 -30.98 -5.09
CA LYS A 606 -5.80 -30.87 -6.37
C LYS A 606 -4.35 -30.40 -6.19
N ASN A 607 -4.11 -29.39 -5.34
CA ASN A 607 -2.75 -28.92 -5.05
C ASN A 607 -1.88 -30.04 -4.45
N LEU A 608 -2.44 -30.80 -3.50
CA LEU A 608 -1.75 -31.94 -2.89
C LEU A 608 -1.38 -33.01 -3.94
N GLN A 609 -2.31 -33.34 -4.83
CA GLN A 609 -2.08 -34.33 -5.89
C GLN A 609 -0.98 -33.89 -6.87
N ASP A 610 -0.97 -32.61 -7.27
CA ASP A 610 0.07 -32.08 -8.17
C ASP A 610 1.45 -32.08 -7.50
N GLU A 611 1.54 -31.75 -6.20
CA GLU A 611 2.79 -31.76 -5.44
C GLU A 611 3.38 -33.18 -5.35
N ILE A 612 2.54 -34.17 -5.05
CA ILE A 612 2.93 -35.59 -5.02
C ILE A 612 3.33 -36.08 -6.43
N ARG A 613 2.56 -35.71 -7.47
CA ARG A 613 2.85 -36.11 -8.86
C ARG A 613 4.24 -35.62 -9.29
N ILE A 614 4.54 -34.35 -9.06
CA ILE A 614 5.82 -33.75 -9.49
C ILE A 614 6.99 -34.38 -8.73
N LEU A 615 6.82 -34.63 -7.43
CA LEU A 615 7.81 -35.34 -6.62
C LEU A 615 8.11 -36.73 -7.20
N HIS A 616 7.07 -37.51 -7.51
CA HIS A 616 7.22 -38.82 -8.15
C HIS A 616 7.89 -38.76 -9.54
N GLU A 617 7.55 -37.77 -10.37
CA GLU A 617 8.18 -37.59 -11.69
C GLU A 617 9.67 -37.25 -11.60
N GLU A 618 10.07 -36.44 -10.63
CA GLU A 618 11.45 -36.02 -10.43
C GLU A 618 12.32 -37.18 -9.95
N ILE A 619 11.81 -37.93 -8.98
CA ILE A 619 12.43 -39.17 -8.51
C ILE A 619 12.49 -40.20 -9.63
N LYS A 620 11.42 -40.35 -10.41
CA LYS A 620 11.38 -41.25 -11.58
C LYS A 620 12.54 -40.95 -12.52
N LYS A 621 12.81 -39.68 -12.88
CA LYS A 621 13.97 -39.32 -13.72
C LYS A 621 15.30 -39.80 -13.15
N ARG A 622 15.48 -39.68 -11.83
CA ARG A 622 16.69 -40.11 -11.13
C ARG A 622 16.82 -41.63 -11.12
N ILE A 623 15.73 -42.34 -10.87
CA ILE A 623 15.68 -43.80 -10.96
C ILE A 623 15.98 -44.25 -12.40
N VAL A 624 15.45 -43.59 -13.43
CA VAL A 624 15.79 -43.90 -14.84
C VAL A 624 17.30 -43.75 -15.10
N MET A 625 17.95 -42.72 -14.55
CA MET A 625 19.40 -42.57 -14.65
C MET A 625 20.16 -43.70 -13.94
N MET A 626 19.73 -44.11 -12.74
CA MET A 626 20.37 -45.17 -11.95
C MET A 626 20.16 -46.57 -12.55
N LEU A 627 19.01 -46.83 -13.18
CA LEU A 627 18.62 -48.12 -13.77
C LEU A 627 19.08 -48.32 -15.22
N LYS A 628 19.70 -47.31 -15.84
CA LYS A 628 20.12 -47.36 -17.24
C LYS A 628 21.10 -48.52 -17.46
N ASN A 629 20.82 -49.38 -18.44
CA ASN A 629 21.62 -50.55 -18.83
C ASN A 629 21.68 -51.71 -17.82
N GLN A 630 20.78 -51.74 -16.83
CA GLN A 630 20.68 -52.86 -15.88
C GLN A 630 19.73 -53.96 -16.38
N GLU A 631 19.89 -55.19 -15.90
CA GLU A 631 19.04 -56.34 -16.27
C GLU A 631 18.01 -56.69 -15.18
N LEU A 632 16.83 -57.15 -15.61
CA LEU A 632 15.75 -57.58 -14.70
C LEU A 632 15.99 -58.99 -14.11
N ARG A 633 15.95 -59.11 -12.77
CA ARG A 633 16.15 -60.38 -12.03
C ARG A 633 14.93 -61.29 -12.05
N SER A 634 13.73 -60.73 -12.02
CA SER A 634 12.45 -61.44 -11.98
C SER A 634 11.48 -60.86 -13.00
N ASP A 635 10.47 -61.64 -13.39
CA ASP A 635 9.40 -61.11 -14.25
C ASP A 635 8.64 -60.00 -13.54
N LEU A 636 8.32 -58.94 -14.27
CA LEU A 636 7.51 -57.83 -13.78
C LEU A 636 6.05 -58.05 -14.20
N PHE A 637 5.14 -57.95 -13.24
CA PHE A 637 3.70 -58.04 -13.46
C PHE A 637 3.04 -56.69 -13.18
N ASP A 638 1.89 -56.46 -13.80
CA ASP A 638 1.01 -55.31 -13.55
C ASP A 638 0.52 -55.25 -12.08
N GLU A 639 -0.02 -54.11 -11.63
CA GLU A 639 -0.41 -53.85 -10.24
C GLU A 639 -1.32 -54.93 -9.64
N TYR A 640 -2.17 -55.53 -10.47
CA TYR A 640 -3.12 -56.56 -10.09
C TYR A 640 -2.63 -58.00 -10.35
N GLY A 641 -1.37 -58.17 -10.80
CA GLY A 641 -0.75 -59.46 -11.08
C GLY A 641 -1.31 -60.21 -12.30
N ARG A 642 -2.07 -59.52 -13.16
CA ARG A 642 -2.82 -60.13 -14.28
C ARG A 642 -2.04 -60.22 -15.58
N GLU A 643 -1.17 -59.25 -15.85
CA GLU A 643 -0.45 -59.14 -17.12
C GLU A 643 1.06 -59.00 -16.88
N ARG A 644 1.88 -59.65 -17.72
CA ARG A 644 3.34 -59.68 -17.59
C ARG A 644 3.93 -58.55 -18.43
N LEU A 645 4.45 -57.52 -17.76
CA LEU A 645 4.96 -56.30 -18.39
C LEU A 645 6.36 -56.50 -18.97
N LEU A 646 7.27 -57.16 -18.22
CA LEU A 646 8.65 -57.40 -18.64
C LEU A 646 9.12 -58.81 -18.29
N LYS A 647 9.98 -59.37 -19.15
CA LYS A 647 10.57 -60.70 -18.99
C LYS A 647 11.88 -60.62 -18.19
N LYS A 648 12.18 -61.64 -17.40
CA LYS A 648 13.49 -61.84 -16.76
C LYS A 648 14.62 -61.79 -17.80
N GLY A 649 15.68 -61.03 -17.52
CA GLY A 649 16.84 -60.84 -18.39
C GLY A 649 16.68 -59.76 -19.47
N THR A 650 15.60 -58.97 -19.45
CA THR A 650 15.46 -57.84 -20.38
C THR A 650 16.34 -56.68 -19.90
N VAL A 651 17.12 -56.10 -20.80
CA VAL A 651 17.92 -54.89 -20.52
C VAL A 651 17.00 -53.68 -20.46
N LEU A 652 17.09 -52.92 -19.37
CA LEU A 652 16.28 -51.72 -19.16
C LEU A 652 16.81 -50.56 -20.02
N THR A 653 16.14 -50.34 -21.17
CA THR A 653 16.39 -49.17 -22.01
C THR A 653 15.71 -47.92 -21.44
N PRO A 654 16.26 -46.70 -21.65
CA PRO A 654 15.68 -45.45 -21.18
C PRO A 654 14.24 -45.21 -21.64
N GLU A 655 13.90 -45.64 -22.85
CA GLU A 655 12.54 -45.51 -23.43
C GLU A 655 11.52 -46.35 -22.66
N LEU A 656 11.83 -47.63 -22.40
CA LEU A 656 10.99 -48.53 -21.58
C LEU A 656 10.76 -47.99 -20.16
N LEU A 657 11.81 -47.45 -19.53
CA LEU A 657 11.73 -46.90 -18.18
C LEU A 657 10.93 -45.58 -18.11
N GLN A 658 10.88 -44.82 -19.19
CA GLN A 658 10.11 -43.57 -19.24
C GLN A 658 8.60 -43.80 -19.35
N GLU A 659 8.15 -44.87 -19.99
CA GLU A 659 6.71 -45.17 -20.11
C GLU A 659 6.11 -45.79 -18.83
N MET A 660 6.92 -46.38 -17.95
CA MET A 660 6.43 -47.05 -16.74
C MET A 660 5.98 -46.08 -15.62
N PRO A 661 4.84 -46.32 -14.93
CA PRO A 661 4.46 -45.58 -13.73
C PRO A 661 5.48 -45.72 -12.59
N TYR A 662 5.59 -44.71 -11.73
CA TYR A 662 6.51 -44.71 -10.58
C TYR A 662 6.27 -45.92 -9.65
N GLU A 663 5.01 -46.23 -9.37
CA GLU A 663 4.58 -47.35 -8.52
C GLU A 663 5.05 -48.72 -9.06
N THR A 664 5.15 -48.84 -10.38
CA THR A 664 5.65 -50.04 -11.06
C THR A 664 7.18 -50.08 -11.07
N MET A 665 7.85 -48.93 -11.15
CA MET A 665 9.31 -48.83 -11.12
C MET A 665 9.91 -49.22 -9.77
N ILE A 666 9.25 -48.90 -8.66
CA ILE A 666 9.68 -49.32 -7.32
C ILE A 666 9.68 -50.85 -7.17
N ARG A 667 8.77 -51.54 -7.86
CA ARG A 667 8.64 -53.01 -7.78
C ARG A 667 9.69 -53.75 -8.64
N LEU A 668 10.55 -53.02 -9.37
CA LEU A 668 11.61 -53.62 -10.18
C LEU A 668 12.68 -54.25 -9.29
N LYS A 669 12.98 -55.53 -9.51
CA LYS A 669 14.12 -56.22 -8.90
C LYS A 669 15.23 -56.38 -9.94
N ILE A 670 16.37 -55.76 -9.68
CA ILE A 670 17.49 -55.71 -10.60
C ILE A 670 18.42 -56.90 -10.35
N ALA A 671 19.07 -57.38 -11.40
CA ALA A 671 20.16 -58.35 -11.33
C ALA A 671 21.49 -57.58 -11.35
N THR A 672 21.93 -57.09 -10.19
CA THR A 672 23.21 -56.38 -10.05
C THR A 672 24.02 -56.99 -8.90
N ASP A 673 25.34 -57.10 -9.06
CA ASP A 673 26.28 -57.53 -8.00
C ASP A 673 26.72 -56.37 -7.07
N ASP A 674 26.25 -55.14 -7.34
CA ASP A 674 26.64 -53.92 -6.65
C ASP A 674 25.65 -53.59 -5.51
N THR A 675 25.98 -54.02 -4.29
CA THR A 675 25.13 -53.83 -3.08
C THR A 675 24.82 -52.36 -2.77
N ARG A 676 25.66 -51.43 -3.22
CA ARG A 676 25.44 -49.98 -3.02
C ARG A 676 24.22 -49.46 -3.77
N LEU A 677 23.94 -49.99 -4.96
CA LEU A 677 22.88 -49.50 -5.83
C LEU A 677 21.49 -49.95 -5.32
N GLU A 678 21.39 -51.16 -4.76
CA GLU A 678 20.18 -51.62 -4.05
C GLU A 678 19.90 -50.79 -2.79
N ASP A 679 20.93 -50.52 -1.97
CA ASP A 679 20.80 -49.69 -0.77
C ASP A 679 20.41 -48.23 -1.12
N ASP A 680 21.03 -47.63 -2.15
CA ASP A 680 20.71 -46.27 -2.59
C ASP A 680 19.27 -46.14 -3.11
N LEU A 681 18.76 -47.15 -3.83
CA LEU A 681 17.37 -47.16 -4.32
C LEU A 681 16.36 -47.26 -3.17
N ARG A 682 16.65 -48.13 -2.19
CA ARG A 682 15.80 -48.29 -1.00
C ARG A 682 15.80 -47.05 -0.13
N ASP A 683 16.96 -46.42 0.07
CA ASP A 683 17.08 -45.14 0.77
C ASP A 683 16.28 -44.03 0.08
N LEU A 684 16.26 -44.02 -1.26
CA LEU A 684 15.54 -43.04 -2.06
C LEU A 684 14.02 -43.25 -1.96
N GLU A 685 13.55 -44.50 -1.99
CA GLU A 685 12.16 -44.88 -1.74
C GLU A 685 11.69 -44.44 -0.33
N GLU A 686 12.41 -44.85 0.73
CA GLU A 686 12.05 -44.51 2.11
C GLU A 686 12.01 -42.98 2.34
N ARG A 687 12.93 -42.23 1.72
CA ARG A 687 12.93 -40.76 1.79
C ARG A 687 11.72 -40.16 1.09
N THR A 688 11.33 -40.72 -0.04
CA THR A 688 10.17 -40.25 -0.82
C THR A 688 8.88 -40.45 -0.04
N GLU A 689 8.66 -41.66 0.49
CA GLU A 689 7.45 -41.96 1.25
C GLU A 689 7.33 -41.07 2.50
N ARG A 690 8.44 -40.87 3.23
CA ARG A 690 8.47 -39.93 4.37
C ARG A 690 8.10 -38.50 3.95
N GLN A 691 8.60 -38.02 2.82
CA GLN A 691 8.23 -36.69 2.31
C GLN A 691 6.74 -36.60 1.95
N VAL A 692 6.20 -37.60 1.26
CA VAL A 692 4.77 -37.67 0.93
C VAL A 692 3.90 -37.67 2.20
N GLU A 693 4.31 -38.42 3.23
CA GLU A 693 3.61 -38.45 4.52
C GLU A 693 3.62 -37.09 5.23
N VAL A 694 4.75 -36.38 5.21
CA VAL A 694 4.85 -35.01 5.75
C VAL A 694 3.92 -34.05 5.02
N ILE A 695 3.89 -34.11 3.68
CA ILE A 695 3.01 -33.26 2.86
C ILE A 695 1.54 -33.55 3.20
N ARG A 696 1.15 -34.83 3.31
CA ARG A 696 -0.22 -35.23 3.71
C ARG A 696 -0.59 -34.75 5.12
N ASN A 697 0.31 -34.88 6.10
CA ASN A 697 0.05 -34.41 7.47
C ASN A 697 -0.13 -32.88 7.55
N LEU A 698 0.73 -32.12 6.85
CA LEU A 698 0.59 -30.66 6.76
C LEU A 698 -0.71 -30.24 6.08
N PHE A 699 -1.15 -31.01 5.08
CA PHE A 699 -2.41 -30.80 4.40
C PHE A 699 -3.61 -31.04 5.32
N GLU A 700 -3.58 -32.12 6.10
CA GLU A 700 -4.69 -32.47 6.99
C GLU A 700 -4.83 -31.47 8.15
N GLU A 701 -3.72 -30.94 8.67
CA GLU A 701 -3.77 -29.84 9.65
C GLU A 701 -4.43 -28.57 9.08
N LYS A 702 -4.21 -28.25 7.79
CA LYS A 702 -4.88 -27.13 7.12
C LYS A 702 -6.38 -27.40 6.92
N LYS A 703 -6.74 -28.64 6.56
CA LYS A 703 -8.13 -29.09 6.41
C LYS A 703 -8.91 -28.96 7.72
N GLU A 704 -8.32 -29.36 8.84
CA GLU A 704 -8.93 -29.20 10.17
C GLU A 704 -9.16 -27.73 10.55
N LYS A 705 -8.22 -26.83 10.20
CA LYS A 705 -8.36 -25.39 10.49
C LYS A 705 -9.54 -24.75 9.77
N ILE A 706 -9.85 -25.17 8.54
CA ILE A 706 -10.98 -24.64 7.76
C ILE A 706 -12.31 -25.20 8.29
N ARG A 707 -12.32 -26.46 8.73
CA ARG A 707 -13.50 -27.06 9.40
C ARG A 707 -13.80 -26.44 10.75
N ARG A 708 -12.77 -25.96 11.45
CA ARG A 708 -12.89 -25.27 12.74
C ARG A 708 -13.55 -23.91 12.51
N GLY A 709 -14.87 -23.85 12.73
CA GLY A 709 -15.67 -22.63 12.55
C GLY A 709 -15.19 -21.41 13.34
N ASP A 710 -15.72 -20.25 12.98
CA ASP A 710 -15.18 -18.94 13.36
C ASP A 710 -15.53 -18.48 14.78
N GLU A 711 -14.66 -17.66 15.35
CA GLU A 711 -14.90 -16.94 16.61
C GLU A 711 -15.53 -15.56 16.33
N LEU A 712 -16.84 -15.46 16.52
CA LEU A 712 -17.60 -14.22 16.34
C LEU A 712 -17.74 -13.42 17.66
N PRO A 713 -17.94 -12.08 17.60
CA PRO A 713 -18.21 -11.26 18.79
C PRO A 713 -19.40 -11.79 19.61
N PRO A 714 -19.44 -11.54 20.93
CA PRO A 714 -20.53 -11.99 21.79
C PRO A 714 -21.88 -11.45 21.30
N GLY A 715 -22.91 -12.29 21.31
CA GLY A 715 -24.24 -11.96 20.77
C GLY A 715 -24.39 -12.05 19.24
N VAL A 716 -23.32 -12.11 18.45
CA VAL A 716 -23.41 -12.30 16.99
C VAL A 716 -23.52 -13.79 16.64
N ILE A 717 -24.59 -14.17 15.96
CA ILE A 717 -24.91 -15.53 15.54
C ILE A 717 -24.20 -15.82 14.21
N LYS A 718 -24.39 -14.92 13.25
CA LYS A 718 -23.93 -15.03 11.86
C LYS A 718 -23.49 -13.65 11.36
N LEU A 719 -22.43 -13.62 10.55
CA LEU A 719 -21.92 -12.42 9.89
C LEU A 719 -21.79 -12.72 8.41
N VAL A 720 -22.44 -11.90 7.57
CA VAL A 720 -22.36 -12.02 6.12
C VAL A 720 -21.65 -10.79 5.56
N LYS A 721 -20.63 -11.01 4.76
CA LYS A 721 -19.90 -9.97 4.02
C LYS A 721 -20.13 -10.15 2.53
N VAL A 722 -20.58 -9.09 1.86
CA VAL A 722 -20.83 -9.04 0.42
C VAL A 722 -19.83 -8.09 -0.22
N TYR A 723 -19.17 -8.56 -1.28
CA TYR A 723 -18.18 -7.78 -2.03
C TYR A 723 -18.76 -7.35 -3.38
N VAL A 724 -18.93 -6.05 -3.57
CA VAL A 724 -19.44 -5.45 -4.81
C VAL A 724 -18.28 -4.83 -5.57
N ALA A 725 -18.03 -5.29 -6.79
CA ALA A 725 -17.05 -4.67 -7.68
C ALA A 725 -17.72 -3.69 -8.64
N MET A 726 -17.21 -2.48 -8.65
CA MET A 726 -17.60 -1.39 -9.52
C MET A 726 -16.49 -1.10 -10.52
N LYS A 727 -16.88 -0.88 -11.78
CA LYS A 727 -15.97 -0.35 -12.80
C LYS A 727 -16.14 1.16 -12.85
N ARG A 728 -15.11 1.90 -12.47
CA ARG A 728 -15.12 3.36 -12.51
C ARG A 728 -14.32 3.86 -13.71
N LYS A 729 -15.06 4.31 -14.72
CA LYS A 729 -14.49 4.95 -15.92
C LYS A 729 -13.96 6.34 -15.56
N LEU A 730 -13.32 6.97 -16.53
CA LEU A 730 -12.88 8.35 -16.42
C LEU A 730 -14.08 9.29 -16.61
N SER A 731 -14.26 10.25 -15.70
CA SER A 731 -15.37 11.21 -15.77
C SER A 731 -14.91 12.65 -15.54
N VAL A 732 -15.76 13.61 -15.91
CA VAL A 732 -15.52 15.04 -15.63
C VAL A 732 -15.51 15.27 -14.13
N GLY A 733 -14.50 15.96 -13.62
CA GLY A 733 -14.27 16.16 -12.19
C GLY A 733 -13.27 15.20 -11.56
N ASP A 734 -12.89 14.10 -12.25
CA ASP A 734 -11.81 13.23 -11.79
C ASP A 734 -10.47 13.96 -11.82
N LYS A 735 -9.59 13.59 -10.88
CA LYS A 735 -8.26 14.18 -10.76
C LYS A 735 -7.20 13.30 -11.41
N MET A 736 -6.43 13.90 -12.32
CA MET A 736 -5.26 13.28 -12.93
C MET A 736 -3.98 14.03 -12.55
N ALA A 737 -2.84 13.36 -12.64
CA ALA A 737 -1.54 13.99 -12.44
C ALA A 737 -0.44 13.28 -13.24
N GLY A 738 0.61 14.02 -13.59
CA GLY A 738 1.89 13.43 -14.00
C GLY A 738 2.84 13.23 -12.80
N ARG A 739 4.04 12.72 -13.09
CA ARG A 739 5.07 12.48 -12.06
C ARG A 739 5.78 13.76 -11.58
N HIS A 740 5.66 14.84 -12.35
CA HIS A 740 6.35 16.12 -12.14
C HIS A 740 5.54 17.14 -11.30
N GLY A 741 4.60 16.66 -10.48
CA GLY A 741 3.74 17.52 -9.64
C GLY A 741 2.73 18.38 -10.42
N ASN A 742 2.52 18.08 -11.71
CA ASN A 742 1.47 18.63 -12.55
C ASN A 742 0.15 17.89 -12.26
N LYS A 743 -0.73 18.53 -11.48
CA LYS A 743 -2.07 18.03 -11.17
C LYS A 743 -3.10 18.76 -12.02
N GLY A 744 -4.19 18.07 -12.32
CA GLY A 744 -5.33 18.71 -12.94
C GLY A 744 -6.63 17.95 -12.77
N VAL A 745 -7.73 18.67 -12.98
CA VAL A 745 -9.08 18.12 -12.95
C VAL A 745 -9.61 18.06 -14.36
N ILE A 746 -10.23 16.95 -14.74
CA ILE A 746 -10.83 16.81 -16.06
C ILE A 746 -12.01 17.77 -16.16
N ALA A 747 -11.90 18.77 -17.02
CA ALA A 747 -12.96 19.75 -17.22
C ALA A 747 -13.94 19.32 -18.32
N ARG A 748 -13.43 18.69 -19.38
CA ARG A 748 -14.26 18.21 -20.49
C ARG A 748 -13.63 17.00 -21.16
N ILE A 749 -14.50 16.11 -21.63
CA ILE A 749 -14.16 15.00 -22.52
C ILE A 749 -14.66 15.41 -23.91
N LEU A 750 -13.76 15.55 -24.88
CA LEU A 750 -14.09 15.95 -26.25
C LEU A 750 -14.17 14.76 -27.19
N PRO A 751 -15.07 14.78 -28.19
CA PRO A 751 -15.05 13.83 -29.29
C PRO A 751 -13.68 13.77 -29.98
N GLU A 752 -13.35 12.61 -30.57
CA GLU A 752 -12.04 12.39 -31.20
C GLU A 752 -11.81 13.33 -32.40
N GLU A 753 -12.89 13.65 -33.12
CA GLU A 753 -12.91 14.56 -34.26
C GLU A 753 -12.66 16.03 -33.89
N ASP A 754 -13.01 16.44 -32.67
CA ASP A 754 -12.82 17.83 -32.21
C ASP A 754 -11.41 18.04 -31.67
N MET A 755 -10.65 16.97 -31.39
CA MET A 755 -9.31 17.07 -30.83
C MET A 755 -8.31 17.56 -31.87
N PRO A 756 -7.33 18.39 -31.47
CA PRO A 756 -6.24 18.73 -32.37
C PRO A 756 -5.48 17.46 -32.76
N HIS A 757 -5.10 17.36 -34.03
CA HIS A 757 -4.46 16.17 -34.58
C HIS A 757 -3.11 16.49 -35.23
N LEU A 758 -2.27 15.47 -35.26
CA LEU A 758 -0.98 15.47 -35.93
C LEU A 758 -1.15 15.50 -37.47
N PRO A 759 -0.10 15.82 -38.24
CA PRO A 759 -0.15 15.82 -39.71
C PRO A 759 -0.48 14.46 -40.34
N ASP A 760 -0.29 13.37 -39.60
CA ASP A 760 -0.64 12.00 -40.00
C ASP A 760 -2.14 11.66 -39.73
N GLY A 761 -2.89 12.60 -39.14
CA GLY A 761 -4.30 12.42 -38.76
C GLY A 761 -4.50 11.83 -37.36
N THR A 762 -3.43 11.55 -36.61
CA THR A 762 -3.56 11.00 -35.25
C THR A 762 -4.04 12.09 -34.28
N PRO A 763 -5.22 11.94 -33.64
CA PRO A 763 -5.70 12.91 -32.66
C PRO A 763 -4.88 12.84 -31.37
N VAL A 764 -4.65 14.00 -30.76
CA VAL A 764 -4.03 14.10 -29.42
C VAL A 764 -4.99 13.52 -28.37
N GLU A 765 -4.43 12.87 -27.35
CA GLU A 765 -5.23 12.22 -26.29
C GLU A 765 -5.53 13.19 -25.14
N ILE A 766 -4.57 14.02 -24.74
CA ILE A 766 -4.74 15.05 -23.70
C ILE A 766 -4.18 16.40 -24.15
N VAL A 767 -4.91 17.49 -23.87
CA VAL A 767 -4.38 18.86 -24.04
C VAL A 767 -4.10 19.49 -22.68
N LEU A 768 -2.83 19.91 -22.48
CA LEU A 768 -2.35 20.54 -21.26
C LEU A 768 -2.04 22.02 -21.48
N ASN A 769 -2.21 22.82 -20.43
CA ASN A 769 -1.93 24.25 -20.50
C ASN A 769 -0.42 24.52 -20.40
N PRO A 770 0.21 25.18 -21.39
CA PRO A 770 1.63 25.48 -21.36
C PRO A 770 2.02 26.49 -20.26
N LEU A 771 1.09 27.37 -19.83
CA LEU A 771 1.36 28.41 -18.84
C LEU A 771 1.66 27.85 -17.44
N GLY A 772 1.22 26.62 -17.17
CA GLY A 772 1.48 25.94 -15.91
C GLY A 772 2.94 25.51 -15.73
N VAL A 773 3.73 25.41 -16.80
CA VAL A 773 5.11 24.91 -16.73
C VAL A 773 6.09 25.97 -16.24
N PRO A 774 6.16 27.20 -16.81
CA PRO A 774 7.12 28.21 -16.38
C PRO A 774 6.87 28.70 -14.96
N SER A 775 5.60 28.87 -14.58
CA SER A 775 5.22 29.35 -13.24
C SER A 775 5.56 28.37 -12.12
N ARG A 776 5.65 27.08 -12.43
CA ARG A 776 5.91 26.00 -11.46
C ARG A 776 7.31 25.42 -11.56
N MET A 777 8.07 25.81 -12.59
CA MET A 777 9.44 25.38 -12.82
C MET A 777 9.61 23.85 -12.79
N ASN A 778 8.67 23.11 -13.38
CA ASN A 778 8.74 21.66 -13.56
C ASN A 778 8.99 21.31 -15.04
N VAL A 779 10.18 21.65 -15.51
CA VAL A 779 10.59 21.49 -16.92
C VAL A 779 10.80 20.02 -17.26
N GLY A 780 11.02 19.15 -16.27
CA GLY A 780 11.18 17.71 -16.45
C GLY A 780 10.05 17.07 -17.26
N GLN A 781 8.81 17.57 -17.11
CA GLN A 781 7.66 17.06 -17.86
C GLN A 781 7.77 17.27 -19.38
N ILE A 782 8.44 18.35 -19.82
CA ILE A 782 8.66 18.63 -21.25
C ILE A 782 9.73 17.68 -21.79
N LEU A 783 10.79 17.46 -21.02
CA LEU A 783 11.86 16.51 -21.39
C LEU A 783 11.32 15.08 -21.46
N GLU A 784 10.46 14.69 -20.52
CA GLU A 784 9.73 13.42 -20.55
C GLU A 784 8.89 13.30 -21.82
N THR A 785 8.13 14.35 -22.16
CA THR A 785 7.28 14.39 -23.35
C THR A 785 8.09 14.17 -24.64
N HIS A 786 9.22 14.85 -24.78
CA HIS A 786 10.10 14.73 -25.95
C HIS A 786 10.73 13.34 -26.06
N LEU A 787 11.31 12.82 -24.96
CA LEU A 787 11.95 11.51 -24.98
C LEU A 787 10.92 10.39 -25.15
N GLY A 788 9.73 10.53 -24.55
CA GLY A 788 8.62 9.62 -24.71
C GLY A 788 8.11 9.57 -26.15
N TRP A 789 8.17 10.68 -26.90
CA TRP A 789 7.83 10.68 -28.32
C TRP A 789 8.83 9.87 -29.16
N ALA A 790 10.13 10.05 -28.92
CA ALA A 790 11.16 9.23 -29.56
C ALA A 790 11.02 7.75 -29.18
N ALA A 791 10.69 7.46 -27.91
CA ALA A 791 10.46 6.11 -27.39
C ALA A 791 9.33 5.40 -28.13
N HIS A 792 8.19 6.08 -28.28
CA HIS A 792 7.04 5.53 -28.98
C HIS A 792 7.33 5.26 -30.47
N ALA A 793 7.95 6.23 -31.15
CA ALA A 793 8.26 6.11 -32.58
C ALA A 793 9.27 4.99 -32.89
N LEU A 794 10.21 4.73 -31.98
CA LEU A 794 11.23 3.67 -32.13
C LEU A 794 10.80 2.33 -31.51
N GLY A 795 9.73 2.29 -30.72
CA GLY A 795 9.33 1.10 -29.96
C GLY A 795 10.31 0.73 -28.84
N LEU A 796 10.95 1.73 -28.21
CA LEU A 796 11.95 1.54 -27.17
C LEU A 796 11.46 2.04 -25.80
N TYR A 797 12.10 1.55 -24.74
CA TYR A 797 11.94 2.05 -23.37
C TYR A 797 13.26 2.66 -22.92
N PHE A 798 13.21 3.84 -22.31
CA PHE A 798 14.38 4.56 -21.81
C PHE A 798 14.40 4.57 -20.28
N ALA A 799 15.59 4.42 -19.70
CA ALA A 799 15.84 4.69 -18.30
C ALA A 799 16.66 5.99 -18.18
N THR A 800 16.12 6.97 -17.47
CA THR A 800 16.76 8.25 -17.10
C THR A 800 16.88 8.29 -15.57
N PRO A 801 17.98 7.74 -15.01
CA PRO A 801 18.25 7.80 -13.58
C PRO A 801 18.24 9.23 -13.02
N VAL A 802 17.80 9.38 -11.77
CA VAL A 802 17.78 10.67 -11.05
C VAL A 802 19.19 11.22 -10.88
N PHE A 803 19.41 12.48 -11.29
CA PHE A 803 20.71 13.19 -11.30
C PHE A 803 21.81 12.56 -12.19
N ASP A 804 21.46 11.55 -12.99
CA ASP A 804 22.32 10.86 -13.97
C ASP A 804 21.48 10.49 -15.21
N GLY A 805 20.67 11.46 -15.63
CA GLY A 805 19.68 11.31 -16.70
C GLY A 805 20.21 11.66 -18.09
N ALA A 806 19.39 11.39 -19.11
CA ALA A 806 19.65 11.80 -20.48
C ALA A 806 19.78 13.33 -20.60
N THR A 807 20.82 13.78 -21.30
CA THR A 807 21.04 15.20 -21.59
C THR A 807 20.14 15.69 -22.72
N GLU A 808 19.89 17.00 -22.78
CA GLU A 808 19.10 17.60 -23.87
C GLU A 808 19.66 17.26 -25.26
N SER A 809 21.00 17.22 -25.41
CA SER A 809 21.67 16.83 -26.65
C SER A 809 21.36 15.39 -27.07
N GLU A 810 21.30 14.46 -26.11
CA GLU A 810 20.97 13.07 -26.37
C GLU A 810 19.51 12.93 -26.78
N ILE A 811 18.59 13.62 -26.09
CA ILE A 811 17.16 13.63 -26.45
C ILE A 811 16.97 14.13 -27.89
N LYS A 812 17.64 15.23 -28.26
CA LYS A 812 17.61 15.75 -29.65
C LYS A 812 18.14 14.74 -30.67
N ASN A 813 19.19 14.00 -30.33
CA ASN A 813 19.74 12.95 -31.20
C ASN A 813 18.77 11.77 -31.34
N TRP A 814 18.06 11.39 -30.27
CA TRP A 814 17.05 10.34 -30.32
C TRP A 814 15.82 10.75 -31.13
N LEU A 815 15.37 12.00 -31.02
CA LEU A 815 14.32 12.55 -31.88
C LEU A 815 14.73 12.51 -33.36
N ASP A 816 15.96 12.87 -33.67
CA ASP A 816 16.51 12.82 -35.05
C ASP A 816 16.51 11.39 -35.60
N ARG A 817 16.96 10.42 -34.78
CA ARG A 817 16.94 8.99 -35.14
C ARG A 817 15.52 8.45 -35.36
N ALA A 818 14.54 9.00 -34.66
CA ALA A 818 13.13 8.66 -34.82
C ALA A 818 12.47 9.33 -36.04
N GLY A 819 13.18 10.20 -36.76
CA GLY A 819 12.61 11.00 -37.86
C GLY A 819 11.69 12.12 -37.37
N LEU A 820 11.80 12.52 -36.11
CA LEU A 820 10.99 13.55 -35.47
C LEU A 820 11.72 14.90 -35.40
N PRO A 821 11.01 16.03 -35.28
CA PRO A 821 11.64 17.34 -35.15
C PRO A 821 12.51 17.44 -33.89
N LYS A 822 13.77 17.89 -34.04
CA LYS A 822 14.72 18.08 -32.92
C LYS A 822 14.19 19.01 -31.81
N GLY A 823 13.28 19.93 -32.15
CA GLY A 823 12.67 20.84 -31.19
C GLY A 823 11.54 20.22 -30.36
N GLY A 824 11.12 18.98 -30.64
CA GLY A 824 9.97 18.35 -29.99
C GLY A 824 8.64 19.04 -30.29
N LYS A 825 8.61 19.89 -31.32
CA LYS A 825 7.44 20.65 -31.75
C LYS A 825 7.05 20.25 -33.16
N THR A 826 5.75 20.21 -33.41
CA THR A 826 5.19 19.94 -34.73
C THR A 826 3.96 20.78 -34.97
N ARG A 827 3.59 20.90 -36.25
CA ARG A 827 2.36 21.59 -36.64
C ARG A 827 1.16 20.70 -36.36
N LEU A 828 0.22 21.22 -35.59
CA LEU A 828 -1.07 20.58 -35.33
C LEU A 828 -2.16 21.22 -36.20
N PHE A 829 -3.27 20.51 -36.37
CA PHE A 829 -4.47 20.99 -37.05
C PHE A 829 -5.65 20.98 -36.08
N ASP A 830 -6.52 22.00 -36.14
CA ASP A 830 -7.75 22.07 -35.35
C ASP A 830 -8.74 21.02 -35.88
N GLY A 831 -9.14 20.06 -35.07
CA GLY A 831 -10.10 19.03 -35.47
C GLY A 831 -11.48 19.59 -35.87
N MET A 832 -11.86 20.77 -35.33
CA MET A 832 -13.17 21.36 -35.59
C MET A 832 -13.23 22.16 -36.89
N THR A 833 -12.12 22.79 -37.30
CA THR A 833 -12.09 23.62 -38.54
C THR A 833 -11.28 22.98 -39.66
N GLY A 834 -10.34 22.09 -39.34
CA GLY A 834 -9.36 21.52 -40.26
C GLY A 834 -8.17 22.44 -40.55
N ASP A 835 -8.15 23.65 -39.98
CA ASP A 835 -7.07 24.62 -40.21
C ASP A 835 -5.83 24.26 -39.39
N ALA A 836 -4.66 24.51 -39.96
CA ALA A 836 -3.40 24.34 -39.25
C ALA A 836 -3.18 25.48 -38.24
N PHE A 837 -2.71 25.16 -37.03
CA PHE A 837 -2.32 26.19 -36.07
C PHE A 837 -1.17 27.04 -36.59
N GLU A 838 -1.13 28.30 -36.15
CA GLU A 838 -0.14 29.30 -36.58
C GLU A 838 1.28 28.98 -36.08
N GLN A 839 1.39 28.39 -34.89
CA GLN A 839 2.65 28.04 -34.25
C GLN A 839 2.76 26.54 -34.03
N ASP A 840 3.99 26.03 -34.14
CA ASP A 840 4.27 24.64 -33.80
C ASP A 840 4.11 24.41 -32.30
N VAL A 841 3.42 23.32 -31.96
CA VAL A 841 3.06 22.96 -30.59
C VAL A 841 3.98 21.85 -30.10
N THR A 842 4.36 21.89 -28.82
CA THR A 842 5.08 20.79 -28.20
C THR A 842 4.13 19.60 -28.03
N VAL A 843 4.49 18.48 -28.64
CA VAL A 843 3.73 17.23 -28.65
C VAL A 843 4.64 16.08 -28.24
N GLY A 844 4.07 15.06 -27.62
CA GLY A 844 4.79 13.82 -27.33
C GLY A 844 4.09 12.95 -26.30
N TYR A 845 4.77 11.93 -25.81
CA TYR A 845 4.18 11.01 -24.82
C TYR A 845 4.65 11.34 -23.42
N ILE A 846 3.70 11.57 -22.50
CA ILE A 846 3.97 11.75 -21.08
C ILE A 846 3.26 10.65 -20.27
N TYR A 847 3.84 10.26 -19.14
CA TYR A 847 3.23 9.28 -18.26
C TYR A 847 2.24 9.91 -17.29
N MET A 848 0.95 9.62 -17.47
CA MET A 848 -0.14 10.19 -16.69
C MET A 848 -0.81 9.14 -15.79
N LEU A 849 -1.22 9.61 -14.60
CA LEU A 849 -1.79 8.83 -13.51
C LEU A 849 -3.23 9.29 -13.24
N LYS A 850 -4.13 8.34 -12.93
CA LYS A 850 -5.44 8.62 -12.32
C LYS A 850 -5.30 8.55 -10.81
N LEU A 851 -5.68 9.60 -10.09
CA LEU A 851 -5.58 9.63 -8.64
C LEU A 851 -6.86 9.05 -7.99
N SER A 852 -6.76 8.62 -6.73
CA SER A 852 -7.89 8.11 -5.92
C SER A 852 -8.95 9.17 -5.58
N HIS A 853 -8.75 10.41 -5.99
CA HIS A 853 -9.68 11.51 -5.83
C HIS A 853 -10.73 11.53 -6.94
N LEU A 854 -11.66 10.59 -6.85
CA LEU A 854 -12.75 10.43 -7.81
C LEU A 854 -13.92 11.36 -7.50
N VAL A 855 -14.60 11.84 -8.54
CA VAL A 855 -15.73 12.77 -8.38
C VAL A 855 -16.92 12.10 -7.70
N ASP A 856 -17.22 10.84 -8.04
CA ASP A 856 -18.35 10.07 -7.50
C ASP A 856 -18.26 9.90 -5.98
N ASP A 857 -17.05 9.82 -5.44
CA ASP A 857 -16.82 9.74 -4.00
C ASP A 857 -17.06 11.08 -3.30
N LYS A 858 -16.87 12.19 -4.02
CA LYS A 858 -16.95 13.55 -3.48
C LYS A 858 -18.31 14.21 -3.63
N ILE A 859 -19.09 13.81 -4.62
CA ILE A 859 -20.46 14.32 -4.77
C ILE A 859 -21.26 13.90 -3.54
N HIS A 860 -21.84 14.89 -2.88
CA HIS A 860 -22.71 14.71 -1.73
C HIS A 860 -23.77 15.81 -1.71
N ALA A 861 -25.03 15.40 -1.66
CA ALA A 861 -26.17 16.30 -1.58
C ALA A 861 -27.13 15.79 -0.50
N ARG A 862 -27.71 16.72 0.26
CA ARG A 862 -28.69 16.44 1.30
C ARG A 862 -29.81 17.45 1.20
N SER A 863 -31.04 16.93 1.18
CA SER A 863 -32.25 17.71 1.46
C SER A 863 -32.60 17.58 2.94
N ILE A 864 -33.01 16.37 3.35
CA ILE A 864 -33.34 15.99 4.73
C ILE A 864 -32.57 14.72 5.07
N GLY A 865 -32.23 14.54 6.34
CA GLY A 865 -31.49 13.37 6.79
C GLY A 865 -31.58 13.21 8.29
N PRO A 866 -30.78 12.31 8.87
CA PRO A 866 -30.73 12.12 10.30
C PRO A 866 -30.16 13.35 11.03
N TYR A 867 -30.55 13.47 12.29
CA TYR A 867 -30.17 14.55 13.20
C TYR A 867 -29.52 13.98 14.45
N SER A 868 -28.64 14.76 15.06
CA SER A 868 -28.03 14.48 16.35
C SER A 868 -29.09 14.41 17.44
N LEU A 869 -29.00 13.39 18.31
CA LEU A 869 -29.93 13.26 19.44
C LEU A 869 -29.78 14.40 20.45
N ILE A 870 -28.54 14.92 20.62
CA ILE A 870 -28.22 15.92 21.64
C ILE A 870 -28.50 17.33 21.10
N THR A 871 -27.85 17.69 19.99
CA THR A 871 -27.88 19.07 19.46
C THR A 871 -29.03 19.32 18.48
N GLN A 872 -29.76 18.28 18.06
CA GLN A 872 -30.79 18.34 17.02
C GLN A 872 -30.32 18.86 15.65
N GLN A 873 -29.01 19.05 15.47
CA GLN A 873 -28.40 19.46 14.21
C GLN A 873 -28.30 18.29 13.22
N PRO A 874 -28.28 18.57 11.90
CA PRO A 874 -27.88 17.60 10.89
C PRO A 874 -26.61 16.84 11.29
N LEU A 875 -26.62 15.51 11.16
CA LEU A 875 -25.39 14.73 11.33
C LEU A 875 -24.31 15.19 10.34
N GLY A 876 -23.04 14.89 10.66
CA GLY A 876 -21.89 15.23 9.80
C GLY A 876 -21.46 14.08 8.89
N GLY A 877 -21.05 14.40 7.67
CA GLY A 877 -20.37 13.46 6.77
C GLY A 877 -21.29 12.63 5.85
N LYS A 878 -20.77 12.25 4.69
CA LYS A 878 -21.48 11.54 3.62
C LYS A 878 -22.09 10.20 4.08
N ALA A 879 -21.34 9.43 4.86
CA ALA A 879 -21.76 8.10 5.34
C ALA A 879 -23.04 8.12 6.20
N GLN A 880 -23.30 9.23 6.89
CA GLN A 880 -24.51 9.43 7.70
C GLN A 880 -25.56 10.28 6.99
N PHE A 881 -25.39 10.52 5.69
CA PHE A 881 -26.21 11.46 4.93
C PHE A 881 -26.26 12.86 5.59
N GLY A 882 -25.08 13.32 6.01
CA GLY A 882 -24.90 14.52 6.83
C GLY A 882 -25.04 15.84 6.09
N GLY A 883 -25.20 16.95 6.81
CA GLY A 883 -25.22 18.31 6.24
C GLY A 883 -23.83 18.89 6.04
N GLN A 884 -23.72 19.93 5.22
CA GLN A 884 -22.53 20.76 5.14
C GLN A 884 -22.42 21.65 6.39
N ARG A 885 -21.19 21.86 6.87
CA ARG A 885 -20.94 22.78 7.97
C ARG A 885 -20.95 24.21 7.44
N PHE A 886 -21.86 25.02 7.97
CA PHE A 886 -21.87 26.46 7.79
C PHE A 886 -21.18 27.09 9.01
N GLY A 887 -19.97 27.60 8.82
CA GLY A 887 -19.11 28.08 9.90
C GLY A 887 -19.17 29.59 10.10
N GLU A 888 -18.35 30.07 11.02
CA GLU A 888 -18.27 31.49 11.39
C GLU A 888 -17.88 32.39 10.21
N MET A 889 -16.93 31.96 9.37
CA MET A 889 -16.49 32.74 8.21
C MET A 889 -17.60 32.88 7.16
N GLU A 890 -18.41 31.83 6.96
CA GLU A 890 -19.54 31.90 6.04
C GLU A 890 -20.69 32.76 6.60
N VAL A 891 -20.88 32.79 7.92
CA VAL A 891 -21.79 33.73 8.59
C VAL A 891 -21.37 35.17 8.32
N TRP A 892 -20.10 35.51 8.55
CA TRP A 892 -19.59 36.87 8.29
C TRP A 892 -19.78 37.30 6.83
N ALA A 893 -19.62 36.35 5.89
CA ALA A 893 -19.88 36.63 4.48
C ALA A 893 -21.34 37.06 4.25
N LEU A 894 -22.32 36.36 4.82
CA LEU A 894 -23.74 36.73 4.69
C LEU A 894 -24.10 38.02 5.43
N GLU A 895 -23.49 38.26 6.59
CA GLU A 895 -23.65 39.51 7.35
C GLU A 895 -23.14 40.71 6.53
N ALA A 896 -22.00 40.57 5.85
CA ALA A 896 -21.44 41.62 5.00
C ALA A 896 -22.36 41.99 3.82
N TYR A 897 -23.12 41.01 3.29
CA TYR A 897 -24.14 41.26 2.27
C TYR A 897 -25.46 41.83 2.83
N GLY A 898 -25.66 41.82 4.15
CA GLY A 898 -26.94 42.18 4.77
C GLY A 898 -28.04 41.14 4.58
N SER A 899 -27.68 39.88 4.28
CA SER A 899 -28.61 38.79 3.96
C SER A 899 -29.22 38.14 5.21
N ALA A 900 -29.89 38.95 6.05
CA ALA A 900 -30.37 38.56 7.37
C ALA A 900 -31.36 37.37 7.34
N HIS A 901 -32.26 37.32 6.36
CA HIS A 901 -33.27 36.25 6.26
C HIS A 901 -32.65 34.90 5.88
N ILE A 902 -31.68 34.90 4.96
CA ILE A 902 -30.96 33.69 4.56
C ILE A 902 -30.15 33.17 5.74
N LEU A 903 -29.46 34.06 6.45
CA LEU A 903 -28.70 33.71 7.63
C LEU A 903 -29.61 33.14 8.73
N GLN A 904 -30.75 33.78 8.98
CA GLN A 904 -31.73 33.32 9.98
C GLN A 904 -32.27 31.93 9.63
N GLU A 905 -32.61 31.67 8.35
CA GLU A 905 -33.07 30.36 7.89
C GLU A 905 -32.00 29.27 8.09
N LEU A 906 -30.74 29.56 7.74
CA LEU A 906 -29.61 28.64 7.87
C LEU A 906 -29.31 28.27 9.33
N LEU A 907 -29.38 29.24 10.24
CA LEU A 907 -29.11 29.04 11.66
C LEU A 907 -30.28 28.45 12.45
N THR A 908 -31.48 28.36 11.87
CA THR A 908 -32.69 27.86 12.56
C THR A 908 -33.31 26.68 11.81
N ALA A 909 -34.17 26.93 10.82
CA ALA A 909 -35.00 25.93 10.16
C ALA A 909 -34.21 24.86 9.40
N LYS A 910 -33.06 25.23 8.82
CA LYS A 910 -32.17 24.29 8.12
C LYS A 910 -31.20 23.57 9.06
N SER A 911 -31.19 23.92 10.35
CA SER A 911 -30.31 23.38 11.37
C SER A 911 -31.13 22.67 12.46
N ASP A 912 -31.38 23.33 13.58
CA ASP A 912 -31.75 22.74 14.86
C ASP A 912 -33.07 23.29 15.46
N ASP A 913 -33.81 24.11 14.71
CA ASP A 913 -35.21 24.38 15.05
C ASP A 913 -36.10 23.19 14.65
N VAL A 914 -36.37 22.30 15.62
CA VAL A 914 -37.15 21.08 15.44
C VAL A 914 -38.56 21.35 14.90
N THR A 915 -39.18 22.43 15.35
CA THR A 915 -40.55 22.78 14.94
C THR A 915 -40.56 23.54 13.62
N GLY A 916 -39.61 24.46 13.44
CA GLY A 916 -39.43 25.26 12.23
C GLY A 916 -39.11 24.39 11.02
N ARG A 917 -38.24 23.37 11.17
CA ARG A 917 -37.88 22.47 10.06
C ARG A 917 -39.04 21.61 9.56
N ALA A 918 -39.96 21.20 10.43
CA ALA A 918 -41.15 20.45 10.02
C ALA A 918 -42.14 21.36 9.27
N LYS A 919 -42.37 22.56 9.82
CA LYS A 919 -43.26 23.56 9.23
C LYS A 919 -42.75 24.05 7.87
N ILE A 920 -41.45 24.34 7.75
CA ILE A 920 -40.88 24.81 6.48
C ILE A 920 -40.98 23.71 5.41
N TYR A 921 -40.79 22.44 5.77
CA TYR A 921 -40.97 21.34 4.83
C TYR A 921 -42.43 21.23 4.36
N GLU A 922 -43.39 21.28 5.29
CA GLU A 922 -44.80 21.29 4.92
C GLU A 922 -45.18 22.49 4.04
N ALA A 923 -44.66 23.68 4.36
CA ALA A 923 -44.91 24.89 3.58
C ALA A 923 -44.39 24.74 2.15
N ILE A 924 -43.14 24.27 1.98
CA ILE A 924 -42.53 24.00 0.68
C ILE A 924 -43.37 22.99 -0.12
N VAL A 925 -43.83 21.90 0.50
CA VAL A 925 -44.68 20.89 -0.17
C VAL A 925 -46.04 21.49 -0.59
N LYS A 926 -46.58 22.42 0.20
CA LYS A 926 -47.83 23.15 -0.09
C LYS A 926 -47.63 24.30 -1.09
N GLY A 927 -46.39 24.61 -1.49
CA GLY A 927 -46.06 25.74 -2.37
C GLY A 927 -46.07 27.11 -1.67
N ASP A 928 -46.05 27.14 -0.35
CA ASP A 928 -45.92 28.36 0.46
C ASP A 928 -44.46 28.56 0.88
N ALA A 929 -43.97 29.79 0.75
CA ALA A 929 -42.62 30.20 1.15
C ALA A 929 -42.60 30.90 2.52
N SER A 930 -43.74 30.97 3.22
CA SER A 930 -43.81 31.58 4.54
C SER A 930 -43.02 30.79 5.58
N PHE A 931 -42.16 31.50 6.31
CA PHE A 931 -41.31 30.92 7.35
C PHE A 931 -41.34 31.80 8.60
N THR A 932 -41.48 31.14 9.76
CA THR A 932 -41.36 31.76 11.07
C THR A 932 -40.27 31.05 11.86
N ALA A 933 -39.18 31.75 12.15
CA ALA A 933 -38.08 31.22 12.93
C ALA A 933 -38.47 31.01 14.41
N GLY A 934 -38.22 29.81 14.92
CA GLY A 934 -38.24 29.50 16.34
C GLY A 934 -36.88 29.77 17.01
N LEU A 935 -36.75 29.28 18.24
CA LEU A 935 -35.49 29.28 18.98
C LEU A 935 -34.67 28.04 18.58
N PRO A 936 -33.38 28.18 18.23
CA PRO A 936 -32.49 27.04 18.00
C PRO A 936 -32.38 26.14 19.24
N GLU A 937 -32.38 24.82 19.05
CA GLU A 937 -32.24 23.90 20.17
C GLU A 937 -30.86 23.97 20.82
N SER A 938 -29.80 24.29 20.07
CA SER A 938 -28.46 24.50 20.64
C SER A 938 -28.45 25.63 21.69
N PHE A 939 -29.28 26.65 21.49
CA PHE A 939 -29.41 27.75 22.45
C PHE A 939 -30.21 27.31 23.70
N ASN A 940 -31.24 26.48 23.52
CA ASN A 940 -31.95 25.85 24.65
C ASN A 940 -31.00 24.97 25.48
N VAL A 941 -30.19 24.14 24.83
CA VAL A 941 -29.18 23.29 25.48
C VAL A 941 -28.21 24.17 26.28
N LEU A 942 -27.69 25.26 25.70
CA LEU A 942 -26.82 26.20 26.41
C LEU A 942 -27.48 26.78 27.67
N ILE A 943 -28.75 27.22 27.58
CA ILE A 943 -29.48 27.72 28.75
C ILE A 943 -29.57 26.64 29.83
N ARG A 944 -29.89 25.39 29.45
CA ARG A 944 -29.98 24.27 30.40
C ARG A 944 -28.63 23.91 31.01
N GLU A 945 -27.55 23.97 30.25
CA GLU A 945 -26.19 23.76 30.74
C GLU A 945 -25.80 24.85 31.75
N LEU A 946 -26.08 26.12 31.47
CA LEU A 946 -25.84 27.21 32.42
C LEU A 946 -26.70 27.08 33.70
N GLN A 947 -27.97 26.72 33.55
CA GLN A 947 -28.86 26.44 34.70
C GLN A 947 -28.37 25.24 35.52
N SER A 948 -27.79 24.22 34.88
CA SER A 948 -27.21 23.06 35.58
C SER A 948 -25.97 23.42 36.42
N LEU A 949 -25.29 24.51 36.08
CA LEU A 949 -24.23 25.13 36.89
C LEU A 949 -24.78 26.02 38.02
N CYS A 950 -26.10 25.97 38.26
CA CYS A 950 -26.83 26.82 39.21
C CYS A 950 -26.79 28.32 38.87
N LEU A 951 -26.60 28.69 37.60
CA LEU A 951 -26.76 30.06 37.14
C LEU A 951 -28.23 30.32 36.76
N ASP A 952 -28.81 31.38 37.31
CA ASP A 952 -30.18 31.76 36.97
C ASP A 952 -30.20 32.52 35.63
N VAL A 953 -30.65 31.83 34.58
CA VAL A 953 -30.72 32.35 33.21
C VAL A 953 -32.15 32.20 32.70
N GLU A 954 -32.81 33.32 32.42
CA GLU A 954 -34.18 33.38 31.92
C GLU A 954 -34.32 34.32 30.71
N LEU A 955 -35.26 34.00 29.82
CA LEU A 955 -35.61 34.87 28.69
C LEU A 955 -36.59 35.96 29.14
N MET A 956 -36.09 37.18 29.32
CA MET A 956 -36.94 38.33 29.67
C MET A 956 -37.75 38.81 28.46
N LYS A 957 -39.08 38.90 28.61
CA LYS A 957 -39.94 39.59 27.63
C LYS A 957 -39.85 41.10 27.84
N THR A 958 -39.14 41.80 26.97
CA THR A 958 -39.25 43.26 26.88
C THR A 958 -40.61 43.62 26.29
N LYS A 959 -41.44 44.38 27.03
CA LYS A 959 -42.66 44.99 26.46
C LYS A 959 -42.22 45.86 25.27
N LYS A 960 -42.77 45.60 24.06
CA LYS A 960 -42.58 46.48 22.90
C LYS A 960 -42.87 47.92 23.34
N LYS A 961 -41.88 48.82 23.24
CA LYS A 961 -42.14 50.27 23.32
C LYS A 961 -43.20 50.59 22.26
N ALA A 962 -44.28 51.26 22.66
CA ALA A 962 -45.21 51.84 21.71
C ALA A 962 -44.40 52.75 20.79
N VAL A 963 -44.52 52.56 19.48
CA VAL A 963 -43.95 53.45 18.48
C VAL A 963 -44.62 54.80 18.70
N GLU A 964 -43.88 55.79 19.21
CA GLU A 964 -44.31 57.18 19.17
C GLU A 964 -44.46 57.55 17.70
N ALA A 965 -45.68 57.96 17.31
CA ALA A 965 -45.99 58.39 15.97
C ALA A 965 -45.04 59.53 15.56
N ALA A 966 -44.38 59.37 14.41
CA ALA A 966 -43.58 60.43 13.82
C ALA A 966 -44.45 61.71 13.65
N PRO A 967 -43.93 62.91 13.97
CA PRO A 967 -44.67 64.14 13.74
C PRO A 967 -44.92 64.33 12.25
N ALA A 968 -46.17 64.67 11.89
CA ALA A 968 -46.60 64.89 10.52
C ALA A 968 -45.75 65.98 9.83
N GLU A 969 -45.32 65.70 8.60
CA GLU A 969 -44.65 66.67 7.73
C GLU A 969 -45.56 67.89 7.47
N PRO A 970 -45.00 69.12 7.42
CA PRO A 970 -45.77 70.30 7.09
C PRO A 970 -46.15 70.28 5.59
N VAL A 971 -47.44 70.43 5.33
CA VAL A 971 -48.00 70.60 3.99
C VAL A 971 -47.47 71.91 3.39
N LEU A 972 -46.73 71.80 2.28
CA LEU A 972 -46.39 72.93 1.41
C LEU A 972 -47.66 73.42 0.71
N GLU A 973 -48.21 74.56 1.16
CA GLU A 973 -49.18 75.32 0.39
C GLU A 973 -48.49 76.00 -0.79
N GLN A 974 -49.10 75.85 -1.98
CA GLN A 974 -48.73 76.52 -3.21
C GLN A 974 -48.95 78.04 -3.10
N VAL A 975 -47.91 78.84 -3.30
CA VAL A 975 -47.90 80.07 -4.12
C VAL A 975 -46.54 80.23 -4.79
#